data_AF-A0A3B7MSU1-F1
#
_entry.id   AF-A0A3B7MSU1-F1
#
_cell.length_a   1.000
_cell.length_b   1.000
_cell.length_c   1.000
_cell.angle_alpha   90.00
_cell.angle_beta   90.00
_cell.angle_gamma   90.00
#
_symmetry.space_group_name_H-M   'P 1'
#
loop_
_entity.id
_entity.type
_entity.pdbx_description
1 polymer ?
#
loop_
_entity_poly.entity_id
_entity_poly.type
_entity_poly.pdbx_seq_one_letter_code
_entity_poly.pdbx_strand_id
1 'polypeptide(L)'
;MKKILSLQGVSLWVILFLCFVLYGCEGCGGPKPPVNQVTEVLPSDTLMQAFSQSPPVVQDIFIKKLEKPDKDGNTVLLIASFAKEETRLRGINTLPLNIDEKTQFKLTDQGINGDEIANDGQFSVPLKVSDEELATVINNNKEVLAKQNNLITSFAGRVREVKREFEPITLDSFRLHLKLPIKVFFFTMVTKASMPAIRDKSLMIRDVSVVEDLTRTYDPCRTGNKGNPNGVWSFKTLVANMANQPVTTVTVEQFLIDWVDNFLFSAHTLSSTDASTNRSISKARLIRAWIKNSGLPNPAGTGVPAGWQTMALKAEEFPVRLLAIVNRLDLRGNSGYGGFRNPGEGRFVFAFSDSRTDCGSSNNDLGTMTFIMEYGIPIKNCEALKAYGQQWWDLQSEAFGPNFNTKLQAITDVFTAINADPSKANRSALNHFRTNDFLPATFTPTHPWDIRDFEIDGTTHKLNIIHPSHEPMVGSNGFLVGFNAGKLAAMAAFANTVPFTPANLNPNYTIPDPVKGIHAPIVVSAPDNTPPNSYHWRGNAANPIDPFKRREFSFGTCSGCHKGETRNLFTHIRPRNIGSAAGLSGFMTGMGADDNPSAADDDNDPIGDFFVNDPGPSPLPQKGFNEAFFRGSSLENLVFHSPCLRLPNFPNQLLALNEVLRRRPLNMPH
;
A
#
# COMPACT_ATOMS: atom_id res chain seq x y z
N MET A 1 79.53 -53.31 -24.57
CA MET A 1 79.23 -53.96 -25.87
C MET A 1 77.80 -53.61 -26.27
N LYS A 2 77.62 -53.03 -27.48
CA LYS A 2 76.42 -53.08 -28.38
C LYS A 2 75.06 -52.61 -27.79
N LYS A 3 74.24 -51.74 -28.39
CA LYS A 3 74.08 -51.04 -29.70
C LYS A 3 73.01 -49.95 -29.42
N ILE A 4 73.21 -48.65 -29.63
CA ILE A 4 72.99 -47.83 -30.86
C ILE A 4 71.81 -48.25 -31.75
N LEU A 5 70.77 -47.41 -31.78
CA LEU A 5 69.92 -46.97 -32.90
C LEU A 5 69.13 -45.74 -32.38
N SER A 6 69.56 -44.49 -32.63
CA SER A 6 69.31 -43.70 -33.84
C SER A 6 67.85 -43.27 -34.00
N LEU A 7 67.53 -42.01 -33.67
CA LEU A 7 66.91 -41.07 -34.61
C LEU A 7 67.03 -39.64 -34.09
N GLN A 8 67.60 -38.81 -34.96
CA GLN A 8 67.92 -37.41 -34.76
C GLN A 8 66.69 -36.52 -34.96
N GLY A 9 66.71 -35.36 -34.31
CA GLY A 9 65.96 -34.19 -34.73
C GLY A 9 65.18 -33.56 -33.59
N VAL A 10 65.75 -32.53 -32.96
CA VAL A 10 65.16 -31.19 -32.80
C VAL A 10 66.18 -30.31 -32.07
N SER A 11 66.41 -29.15 -32.68
CA SER A 11 67.46 -28.18 -32.41
C SER A 11 67.34 -27.46 -31.06
N LEU A 12 68.51 -27.23 -30.46
CA LEU A 12 68.97 -26.00 -29.78
C LEU A 12 67.94 -24.85 -29.58
N TRP A 13 66.90 -25.02 -28.75
CA TRP A 13 66.06 -23.91 -28.26
C TRP A 13 65.55 -24.09 -26.81
N VAL A 14 66.06 -25.07 -26.05
CA VAL A 14 65.49 -25.44 -24.74
C VAL A 14 66.40 -25.12 -23.53
N ILE A 15 67.63 -24.63 -23.75
CA ILE A 15 68.58 -24.31 -22.64
C ILE A 15 68.70 -22.80 -22.42
N LEU A 16 67.56 -22.10 -22.40
CA LEU A 16 67.51 -20.67 -22.07
C LEU A 16 66.24 -20.29 -21.29
N PHE A 17 65.64 -21.25 -20.56
CA PHE A 17 64.39 -21.04 -19.83
C PHE A 17 64.43 -21.42 -18.34
N LEU A 18 65.61 -21.66 -17.76
CA LEU A 18 65.72 -22.24 -16.41
C LEU A 18 66.70 -21.54 -15.45
N CYS A 19 66.92 -20.23 -15.62
CA CYS A 19 67.71 -19.41 -14.68
C CYS A 19 67.07 -18.07 -14.25
N PHE A 20 65.74 -17.91 -14.34
CA PHE A 20 65.04 -16.69 -13.88
C PHE A 20 63.89 -16.97 -12.91
N VAL A 21 64.11 -17.84 -11.93
CA VAL A 21 63.27 -17.93 -10.74
C VAL A 21 64.19 -17.69 -9.55
N LEU A 22 63.84 -16.72 -8.70
CA LEU A 22 64.57 -16.20 -7.53
C LEU A 22 65.48 -14.99 -7.83
N TYR A 23 64.88 -13.81 -7.95
CA TYR A 23 65.18 -12.59 -7.16
C TYR A 23 64.28 -11.45 -7.66
N GLY A 24 63.70 -10.69 -6.74
CA GLY A 24 62.62 -9.75 -7.02
C GLY A 24 63.00 -8.57 -7.93
N CYS A 25 61.97 -8.03 -8.59
CA CYS A 25 61.97 -6.65 -9.02
C CYS A 25 60.56 -6.09 -8.80
N GLU A 26 60.48 -5.10 -7.92
CA GLU A 26 59.41 -4.12 -7.86
C GLU A 26 59.18 -3.55 -9.27
N GLY A 27 57.92 -3.36 -9.65
CA GLY A 27 57.57 -2.68 -10.91
C GLY A 27 56.92 -3.56 -11.97
N CYS A 28 55.76 -4.14 -11.66
CA CYS A 28 54.76 -4.47 -12.66
C CYS A 28 53.54 -3.54 -12.53
N GLY A 29 53.80 -2.24 -12.57
CA GLY A 29 52.82 -1.24 -12.98
C GLY A 29 52.71 -1.24 -14.51
N GLY A 30 52.16 -2.31 -15.09
CA GLY A 30 51.62 -2.18 -16.44
C GLY A 30 50.51 -1.13 -16.39
N PRO A 31 50.36 -0.25 -17.40
CA PRO A 31 49.22 0.65 -17.42
C PRO A 31 47.98 -0.23 -17.34
N LYS A 32 47.20 -0.08 -16.27
CA LYS A 32 45.80 -0.53 -16.29
C LYS A 32 45.24 0.01 -17.61
N PRO A 33 44.54 -0.81 -18.42
CA PRO A 33 43.88 -0.29 -19.62
C PRO A 33 43.16 0.99 -19.21
N PRO A 34 43.26 2.08 -19.98
CA PRO A 34 42.61 3.32 -19.60
C PRO A 34 41.18 2.96 -19.26
N VAL A 35 40.78 3.23 -18.02
CA VAL A 35 39.37 3.18 -17.64
C VAL A 35 38.76 4.20 -18.57
N ASN A 36 38.18 3.75 -19.68
CA ASN A 36 37.34 4.60 -20.52
C ASN A 36 36.31 5.12 -19.53
N GLN A 37 36.47 6.37 -19.09
CA GLN A 37 35.58 6.97 -18.11
C GLN A 37 34.21 6.94 -18.76
N VAL A 38 33.39 5.99 -18.33
CA VAL A 38 32.01 5.91 -18.78
C VAL A 38 31.38 7.21 -18.31
N THR A 39 30.99 8.07 -19.23
CA THR A 39 30.39 9.37 -18.92
C THR A 39 29.24 9.17 -17.93
N GLU A 40 29.15 10.03 -16.91
CA GLU A 40 28.04 10.00 -15.94
C GLU A 40 26.72 10.23 -16.68
N VAL A 41 25.77 9.30 -16.52
CA VAL A 41 24.42 9.42 -17.03
C VAL A 41 23.45 9.29 -15.86
N LEU A 42 22.85 10.42 -15.53
CA LEU A 42 21.87 10.57 -14.47
C LEU A 42 20.44 10.37 -15.00
N PRO A 43 19.51 9.88 -14.16
CA PRO A 43 18.10 9.94 -14.47
C PRO A 43 17.63 11.39 -14.56
N SER A 44 16.64 11.66 -15.43
CA SER A 44 15.99 12.98 -15.48
C SER A 44 15.16 13.24 -14.23
N ASP A 45 14.87 14.51 -13.92
CA ASP A 45 14.02 14.88 -12.78
C ASP A 45 12.64 14.21 -12.85
N THR A 46 12.05 14.13 -14.05
CA THR A 46 10.79 13.42 -14.29
C THR A 46 10.89 11.93 -13.95
N LEU A 47 12.02 11.29 -14.29
CA LEU A 47 12.27 9.89 -13.98
C LEU A 47 12.49 9.66 -12.48
N MET A 48 13.27 10.53 -11.84
CA MET A 48 13.46 10.53 -10.38
C MET A 48 12.12 10.66 -9.65
N GLN A 49 11.28 11.58 -10.12
CA GLN A 49 9.94 11.75 -9.58
C GLN A 49 9.05 10.53 -9.79
N ALA A 50 9.15 9.84 -10.94
CA ALA A 50 8.47 8.57 -11.15
C ALA A 50 8.98 7.47 -10.20
N PHE A 51 10.29 7.44 -9.91
CA PHE A 51 10.87 6.52 -8.93
C PHE A 51 10.35 6.76 -7.50
N SER A 52 9.94 7.98 -7.15
CA SER A 52 9.32 8.22 -5.85
C SER A 52 8.03 7.40 -5.62
N GLN A 53 7.33 6.97 -6.68
CA GLN A 53 6.14 6.10 -6.58
C GLN A 53 6.41 4.69 -7.08
N SER A 54 7.28 4.53 -8.08
CA SER A 54 7.63 3.24 -8.70
C SER A 54 9.14 3.03 -8.78
N PRO A 55 9.85 2.89 -7.64
CA PRO A 55 11.30 2.87 -7.67
C PRO A 55 11.84 1.58 -8.33
N PRO A 56 13.08 1.59 -8.88
CA PRO A 56 13.71 0.42 -9.51
C PRO A 56 13.90 -0.75 -8.55
N VAL A 57 13.63 -1.97 -8.99
CA VAL A 57 13.63 -3.19 -8.16
C VAL A 57 15.06 -3.67 -7.93
N VAL A 58 15.51 -3.52 -6.68
CA VAL A 58 16.76 -4.09 -6.20
C VAL A 58 16.58 -5.57 -5.85
N GLN A 59 17.43 -6.44 -6.39
CA GLN A 59 17.42 -7.88 -6.09
C GLN A 59 18.10 -8.14 -4.73
N ASP A 60 19.31 -7.62 -4.59
CA ASP A 60 20.11 -7.77 -3.38
C ASP A 60 20.93 -6.52 -3.11
N ILE A 61 21.28 -6.32 -1.84
CA ILE A 61 22.18 -5.26 -1.40
C ILE A 61 23.26 -5.92 -0.56
N PHE A 62 24.51 -5.55 -0.77
CA PHE A 62 25.67 -6.06 -0.06
C PHE A 62 26.47 -4.92 0.56
N ILE A 63 27.21 -5.23 1.61
CA ILE A 63 28.33 -4.40 2.09
C ILE A 63 29.64 -5.17 1.98
N LYS A 64 30.72 -4.43 1.73
CA LYS A 64 32.09 -4.96 1.71
C LYS A 64 33.00 -3.99 2.46
N LYS A 65 33.81 -4.48 3.39
CA LYS A 65 34.82 -3.64 4.06
C LYS A 65 35.90 -3.29 3.05
N LEU A 66 36.24 -2.00 2.94
CA LEU A 66 37.37 -1.56 2.12
C LEU A 66 38.69 -2.03 2.74
N GLU A 67 39.67 -2.42 1.92
CA GLU A 67 41.00 -2.84 2.38
C GLU A 67 41.69 -1.74 3.20
N LYS A 68 41.47 -0.49 2.80
CA LYS A 68 41.89 0.72 3.49
C LYS A 68 40.83 1.79 3.31
N PRO A 69 40.73 2.78 4.23
CA PRO A 69 39.86 3.91 4.03
C PRO A 69 40.14 4.61 2.69
N ASP A 70 39.10 5.07 2.01
CA ASP A 70 39.28 5.89 0.80
C ASP A 70 39.75 7.31 1.15
N LYS A 71 39.94 8.16 0.13
CA LYS A 71 40.41 9.54 0.30
C LYS A 71 39.49 10.41 1.17
N ASP A 72 38.21 10.04 1.28
CA ASP A 72 37.19 10.75 2.04
C ASP A 72 36.96 10.10 3.42
N GLY A 73 37.75 9.07 3.75
CA GLY A 73 37.70 8.34 5.02
C GLY A 73 36.56 7.33 5.10
N ASN A 74 35.96 6.95 3.97
CA ASN A 74 34.98 5.87 3.91
C ASN A 74 35.65 4.52 4.11
N THR A 75 34.95 3.60 4.74
CA THR A 75 35.51 2.31 5.21
C THR A 75 34.73 1.11 4.65
N VAL A 76 33.55 1.36 4.08
CA VAL A 76 32.64 0.32 3.57
C VAL A 76 32.16 0.69 2.18
N LEU A 77 31.99 -0.30 1.33
CA LEU A 77 31.32 -0.19 0.04
C LEU A 77 29.93 -0.82 0.14
N LEU A 78 28.87 -0.06 -0.12
CA LEU A 78 27.53 -0.58 -0.35
C LEU A 78 27.39 -0.91 -1.84
N ILE A 79 26.82 -2.07 -2.16
CA ILE A 79 26.60 -2.56 -3.53
C ILE A 79 25.13 -2.96 -3.66
N ALA A 80 24.38 -2.29 -4.52
CA ALA A 80 23.00 -2.62 -4.86
C ALA A 80 22.94 -3.31 -6.22
N SER A 81 22.53 -4.57 -6.23
CA SER A 81 22.36 -5.36 -7.44
C SER A 81 20.93 -5.24 -7.94
N PHE A 82 20.77 -4.67 -9.13
CA PHE A 82 19.50 -4.59 -9.85
C PHE A 82 19.42 -5.73 -10.86
N ALA A 83 18.19 -6.16 -11.16
CA ALA A 83 17.96 -7.15 -12.19
C ALA A 83 18.43 -6.63 -13.56
N LYS A 84 19.04 -7.46 -14.40
CA LYS A 84 19.48 -7.03 -15.75
C LYS A 84 18.29 -6.57 -16.61
N GLU A 85 17.12 -7.12 -16.34
CA GLU A 85 15.85 -6.78 -16.96
C GLU A 85 15.18 -5.52 -16.38
N GLU A 86 15.79 -4.83 -15.40
CA GLU A 86 15.28 -3.58 -14.83
C GLU A 86 15.33 -2.45 -15.87
N THR A 87 14.26 -2.32 -16.64
CA THR A 87 14.20 -1.41 -17.77
C THR A 87 14.22 0.06 -17.36
N ARG A 88 13.86 0.38 -16.11
CA ARG A 88 13.85 1.74 -15.58
C ARG A 88 15.24 2.35 -15.44
N LEU A 89 16.29 1.53 -15.35
CA LEU A 89 17.68 1.98 -15.26
C LEU A 89 18.41 1.86 -16.61
N ARG A 90 17.74 1.55 -17.72
CA ARG A 90 18.39 1.44 -19.03
C ARG A 90 19.07 2.75 -19.43
N GLY A 91 20.37 2.68 -19.67
CA GLY A 91 21.18 3.84 -20.03
C GLY A 91 21.53 4.75 -18.86
N ILE A 92 21.13 4.43 -17.63
CA ILE A 92 21.52 5.12 -16.41
C ILE A 92 22.67 4.35 -15.78
N ASN A 93 23.75 5.05 -15.44
CA ASN A 93 24.91 4.46 -14.75
C ASN A 93 25.25 5.17 -13.43
N THR A 94 24.47 6.19 -13.05
CA THR A 94 24.57 6.84 -11.75
C THR A 94 23.19 7.15 -11.20
N LEU A 95 22.91 6.69 -9.98
CA LEU A 95 21.63 6.83 -9.30
C LEU A 95 21.78 7.73 -8.06
N PRO A 96 21.29 8.98 -8.09
CA PRO A 96 21.30 9.87 -6.93
C PRO A 96 20.19 9.48 -5.95
N LEU A 97 20.54 9.26 -4.68
CA LEU A 97 19.63 8.91 -3.59
C LEU A 97 19.79 9.89 -2.43
N ASN A 98 18.71 10.57 -2.06
CA ASN A 98 18.66 11.46 -0.92
C ASN A 98 18.39 10.66 0.36
N ILE A 99 19.18 10.89 1.39
CA ILE A 99 18.92 10.29 2.72
C ILE A 99 18.46 11.31 3.78
N ASP A 100 18.44 12.60 3.41
CA ASP A 100 17.78 13.71 4.10
C ASP A 100 17.78 14.93 3.13
N GLU A 101 17.34 16.11 3.59
CA GLU A 101 17.29 17.32 2.76
C GLU A 101 18.68 17.87 2.37
N LYS A 102 19.75 17.43 3.03
CA LYS A 102 21.12 17.96 2.90
C LYS A 102 22.11 16.92 2.37
N THR A 103 21.76 15.64 2.36
CA THR A 103 22.66 14.53 2.11
C THR A 103 22.15 13.68 0.96
N GLN A 104 22.95 13.64 -0.11
CA GLN A 104 22.71 12.81 -1.30
C GLN A 104 23.91 11.89 -1.54
N PHE A 105 23.62 10.62 -1.81
CA PHE A 105 24.58 9.64 -2.28
C PHE A 105 24.40 9.40 -3.77
N LYS A 106 25.49 9.16 -4.49
CA LYS A 106 25.46 8.75 -5.90
C LYS A 106 25.96 7.33 -5.99
N LEU A 107 25.04 6.39 -6.21
CA LEU A 107 25.41 5.00 -6.49
C LEU A 107 25.83 4.92 -7.96
N THR A 108 26.97 4.30 -8.27
CA THR A 108 27.56 4.27 -9.62
C THR A 108 27.78 2.85 -10.14
N ASP A 109 27.55 2.66 -11.46
CA ASP A 109 27.76 1.45 -12.27
C ASP A 109 28.71 1.78 -13.45
N GLN A 110 29.77 2.55 -13.16
CA GLN A 110 30.73 3.10 -14.14
C GLN A 110 32.09 2.39 -14.15
N GLY A 111 32.30 1.36 -13.34
CA GLY A 111 33.58 0.69 -13.12
C GLY A 111 34.60 1.55 -12.36
N ILE A 112 34.13 2.49 -11.54
CA ILE A 112 34.96 3.41 -10.74
C ILE A 112 34.40 3.55 -9.31
N ASN A 113 35.21 4.15 -8.41
CA ASN A 113 34.81 4.47 -7.03
C ASN A 113 34.26 3.28 -6.22
N GLY A 114 34.81 2.08 -6.47
CA GLY A 114 34.40 0.85 -5.79
C GLY A 114 33.53 -0.07 -6.65
N ASP A 115 32.96 0.44 -7.75
CA ASP A 115 32.31 -0.41 -8.73
C ASP A 115 33.34 -1.21 -9.55
N GLU A 116 33.14 -2.53 -9.63
CA GLU A 116 34.11 -3.47 -10.19
C GLU A 116 33.98 -3.58 -11.72
N ILE A 117 32.76 -3.50 -12.25
CA ILE A 117 32.46 -3.72 -13.67
C ILE A 117 31.38 -2.73 -14.13
N ALA A 118 31.72 -1.86 -15.08
CA ALA A 118 30.78 -0.88 -15.61
C ALA A 118 29.60 -1.52 -16.37
N ASN A 119 28.40 -0.99 -16.16
CA ASN A 119 27.13 -1.38 -16.78
C ASN A 119 26.75 -2.85 -16.55
N ASP A 120 27.09 -3.41 -15.39
CA ASP A 120 26.75 -4.78 -15.02
C ASP A 120 25.45 -4.88 -14.18
N GLY A 121 24.87 -3.74 -13.80
CA GLY A 121 23.68 -3.63 -12.96
C GLY A 121 23.98 -3.63 -11.47
N GLN A 122 25.24 -3.62 -11.04
CA GLN A 122 25.66 -3.43 -9.65
C GLN A 122 26.07 -1.98 -9.42
N PHE A 123 25.18 -1.21 -8.80
CA PHE A 123 25.50 0.16 -8.45
C PHE A 123 26.13 0.20 -7.06
N SER A 124 27.26 0.89 -6.89
CA SER A 124 27.98 0.93 -5.63
C SER A 124 28.25 2.34 -5.12
N VAL A 125 28.42 2.49 -3.81
CA VAL A 125 28.78 3.76 -3.16
C VAL A 125 29.63 3.53 -1.90
N PRO A 126 30.75 4.26 -1.73
CA PRO A 126 31.53 4.20 -0.49
C PRO A 126 30.83 4.95 0.64
N LEU A 127 30.86 4.38 1.84
CA LEU A 127 30.21 4.85 3.05
C LEU A 127 31.18 4.87 4.23
N LYS A 128 30.99 5.82 5.13
CA LYS A 128 31.67 5.87 6.42
C LYS A 128 30.87 5.09 7.45
N VAL A 129 31.33 3.89 7.77
CA VAL A 129 30.71 2.98 8.75
C VAL A 129 31.79 2.34 9.61
N SER A 130 31.71 2.49 10.92
CA SER A 130 32.65 1.86 11.86
C SER A 130 32.26 0.42 12.18
N ASP A 131 33.26 -0.41 12.54
CA ASP A 131 33.03 -1.78 12.99
C ASP A 131 32.15 -1.83 14.27
N GLU A 132 32.27 -0.82 15.14
CA GLU A 132 31.49 -0.70 16.39
C GLU A 132 30.00 -0.43 16.11
N GLU A 133 29.70 0.47 15.17
CA GLU A 133 28.32 0.73 14.74
C GLU A 133 27.68 -0.52 14.15
N LEU A 134 28.42 -1.25 13.30
CA LEU A 134 27.92 -2.46 12.67
C LEU A 134 27.70 -3.59 13.70
N ALA A 135 28.60 -3.72 14.67
CA ALA A 135 28.45 -4.66 15.78
C ALA A 135 27.22 -4.35 16.64
N THR A 136 26.97 -3.06 16.91
CA THR A 136 25.79 -2.61 17.67
C THR A 136 24.49 -3.00 16.98
N VAL A 137 24.37 -2.79 15.67
CA VAL A 137 23.18 -3.19 14.89
C VAL A 137 22.98 -4.70 14.93
N ILE A 138 24.04 -5.48 14.74
CA ILE A 138 23.95 -6.95 14.81
C ILE A 138 23.46 -7.40 16.18
N ASN A 139 23.98 -6.81 17.26
CA ASN A 139 23.60 -7.18 18.62
C ASN A 139 22.14 -6.81 18.93
N ASN A 140 21.71 -5.60 18.56
CA ASN A 140 20.30 -5.20 18.71
C ASN A 140 19.35 -6.15 17.95
N ASN A 141 19.73 -6.54 16.73
CA ASN A 141 18.95 -7.50 15.96
C ASN A 141 18.89 -8.86 16.62
N LYS A 142 19.99 -9.35 17.21
CA LYS A 142 20.00 -10.61 17.97
C LYS A 142 19.00 -10.58 19.12
N GLU A 143 18.92 -9.48 19.85
CA GLU A 143 17.95 -9.34 20.95
C GLU A 143 16.49 -9.34 20.46
N VAL A 144 16.22 -8.64 19.37
CA VAL A 144 14.88 -8.62 18.74
C VAL A 144 14.50 -10.01 18.23
N LEU A 145 15.42 -10.68 17.53
CA LEU A 145 15.24 -12.04 17.03
C LEU A 145 15.01 -13.05 18.16
N ALA A 146 15.76 -12.95 19.26
CA ALA A 146 15.56 -13.81 20.42
C ALA A 146 14.14 -13.68 20.99
N LYS A 147 13.59 -12.46 21.04
CA LYS A 147 12.18 -12.21 21.44
C LYS A 147 11.16 -12.74 20.42
N GLN A 148 11.59 -13.01 19.20
CA GLN A 148 10.77 -13.55 18.10
C GLN A 148 11.07 -15.05 17.83
N ASN A 149 11.73 -15.76 18.76
CA ASN A 149 12.18 -17.15 18.57
C ASN A 149 13.00 -17.36 17.29
N ASN A 150 13.81 -16.38 16.92
CA ASN A 150 14.60 -16.31 15.69
C ASN A 150 13.76 -16.40 14.41
N LEU A 151 12.45 -16.13 14.46
CA LEU A 151 11.58 -16.13 13.28
C LEU A 151 11.38 -14.73 12.72
N ILE A 152 11.61 -14.56 11.43
CA ILE A 152 11.39 -13.29 10.73
C ILE A 152 10.19 -13.40 9.78
N THR A 153 9.30 -12.41 9.77
CA THR A 153 8.21 -12.32 8.79
C THR A 153 8.58 -11.30 7.71
N SER A 154 8.66 -11.75 6.46
CA SER A 154 8.88 -10.88 5.30
C SER A 154 7.61 -10.75 4.44
N PHE A 155 7.57 -9.67 3.66
CA PHE A 155 6.53 -9.41 2.68
C PHE A 155 7.15 -9.16 1.30
N ALA A 156 6.57 -9.79 0.29
CA ALA A 156 6.71 -9.36 -1.09
C ALA A 156 5.43 -8.62 -1.48
N GLY A 157 5.56 -7.31 -1.71
CA GLY A 157 4.38 -6.46 -1.79
C GLY A 157 3.53 -6.56 -0.53
N ARG A 158 2.26 -6.98 -0.67
CA ARG A 158 1.32 -7.21 0.45
C ARG A 158 1.18 -8.70 0.81
N VAL A 159 1.88 -9.57 0.08
CA VAL A 159 1.86 -11.01 0.32
C VAL A 159 2.90 -11.33 1.38
N ARG A 160 2.46 -12.01 2.43
CA ARG A 160 3.37 -12.55 3.41
C ARG A 160 4.08 -13.76 2.80
N GLU A 161 5.41 -13.73 2.77
CA GLU A 161 6.17 -14.80 2.13
C GLU A 161 6.36 -15.98 3.08
N VAL A 162 7.16 -15.85 4.15
CA VAL A 162 7.47 -16.99 5.03
C VAL A 162 7.97 -16.48 6.40
N LYS A 163 7.65 -17.20 7.49
CA LYS A 163 8.40 -17.14 8.76
C LYS A 163 9.67 -17.97 8.60
N ARG A 164 10.84 -17.35 8.55
CA ARG A 164 12.11 -18.09 8.42
C ARG A 164 12.88 -18.05 9.72
N GLU A 165 13.44 -19.19 10.11
CA GLU A 165 14.52 -19.19 11.09
C GLU A 165 15.68 -18.38 10.52
N PHE A 166 16.10 -17.41 11.31
CA PHE A 166 17.13 -16.48 10.94
C PHE A 166 18.32 -16.66 11.87
N GLU A 167 19.44 -17.07 11.27
CA GLU A 167 20.75 -17.16 11.92
C GLU A 167 21.41 -15.77 11.88
N PRO A 168 21.69 -15.14 13.04
CA PRO A 168 22.40 -13.87 13.09
C PRO A 168 23.80 -13.96 12.49
N ILE A 169 24.10 -13.10 11.52
CA ILE A 169 25.43 -13.03 10.90
C ILE A 169 26.48 -12.50 11.89
N THR A 170 27.70 -13.05 11.78
CA THR A 170 28.90 -12.53 12.48
C THR A 170 29.70 -11.58 11.60
N LEU A 171 30.49 -10.71 12.21
CA LEU A 171 31.37 -9.77 11.49
C LEU A 171 32.61 -10.44 10.88
N ASP A 172 32.78 -11.76 11.03
CA ASP A 172 34.02 -12.44 10.64
C ASP A 172 34.23 -12.36 9.12
N SER A 173 33.19 -12.65 8.32
CA SER A 173 33.25 -12.51 6.85
C SER A 173 33.43 -11.05 6.40
N PHE A 174 32.85 -10.09 7.13
CA PHE A 174 33.00 -8.66 6.85
C PHE A 174 34.43 -8.17 7.11
N ARG A 175 35.06 -8.66 8.19
CA ARG A 175 36.48 -8.41 8.52
C ARG A 175 37.44 -9.04 7.51
N LEU A 176 36.99 -10.07 6.78
CA LEU A 176 37.72 -10.70 5.68
C LEU A 176 37.47 -10.06 4.31
N HIS A 177 36.87 -8.85 4.26
CA HIS A 177 36.59 -8.12 3.01
C HIS A 177 35.67 -8.85 2.02
N LEU A 178 34.86 -9.80 2.50
CA LEU A 178 33.87 -10.50 1.68
C LEU A 178 32.59 -9.68 1.53
N LYS A 179 31.86 -9.87 0.42
CA LYS A 179 30.52 -9.29 0.24
C LYS A 179 29.57 -9.92 1.25
N LEU A 180 28.99 -9.09 2.11
CA LEU A 180 28.01 -9.50 3.11
C LEU A 180 26.62 -9.00 2.68
N PRO A 181 25.61 -9.87 2.50
CA PRO A 181 24.26 -9.42 2.17
C PRO A 181 23.70 -8.56 3.30
N ILE A 182 23.01 -7.47 2.97
CA ILE A 182 22.43 -6.53 3.95
C ILE A 182 21.17 -7.07 4.62
N LYS A 183 20.54 -8.13 4.05
CA LYS A 183 19.30 -8.77 4.54
C LYS A 183 19.33 -9.16 6.04
N VAL A 184 20.49 -9.09 6.70
CA VAL A 184 20.75 -9.49 8.09
C VAL A 184 20.79 -8.35 9.11
N PHE A 185 20.67 -7.09 8.68
CA PHE A 185 20.75 -5.94 9.58
C PHE A 185 19.39 -5.29 9.89
N PHE A 186 18.28 -5.84 9.39
CA PHE A 186 17.01 -5.10 9.31
C PHE A 186 15.81 -5.98 9.66
N PHE A 187 15.43 -5.99 10.93
CA PHE A 187 14.16 -6.56 11.39
C PHE A 187 13.26 -5.45 11.90
N THR A 188 11.96 -5.58 11.62
CA THR A 188 10.96 -4.76 12.29
C THR A 188 10.95 -5.10 13.79
N MET A 189 10.96 -4.07 14.63
CA MET A 189 10.71 -4.21 16.07
C MET A 189 9.21 -4.45 16.36
N VAL A 190 8.33 -4.36 15.36
CA VAL A 190 6.95 -4.82 15.49
C VAL A 190 6.95 -6.33 15.72
N THR A 191 6.48 -6.72 16.90
CA THR A 191 6.35 -8.12 17.32
C THR A 191 4.89 -8.52 17.29
N LYS A 192 4.61 -9.83 17.33
CA LYS A 192 3.24 -10.34 17.56
C LYS A 192 2.63 -9.73 18.85
N ALA A 193 3.45 -9.44 19.86
CA ALA A 193 3.01 -8.86 21.13
C ALA A 193 2.65 -7.37 21.03
N SER A 194 3.42 -6.56 20.28
CA SER A 194 3.12 -5.14 20.10
C SER A 194 2.06 -4.86 19.03
N MET A 195 1.81 -5.82 18.13
CA MET A 195 0.92 -5.63 16.99
C MET A 195 -0.53 -5.23 17.35
N PRO A 196 -1.21 -5.82 18.35
CA PRO A 196 -2.57 -5.40 18.69
C PRO A 196 -2.66 -3.91 19.05
N ALA A 197 -1.71 -3.41 19.84
CA ALA A 197 -1.66 -1.99 20.22
C ALA A 197 -1.44 -1.09 18.99
N ILE A 198 -0.45 -1.40 18.16
CA ILE A 198 -0.17 -0.64 16.92
C ILE A 198 -1.38 -0.69 15.98
N ARG A 199 -1.98 -1.85 15.78
CA ARG A 199 -3.17 -2.03 14.93
C ARG A 199 -4.32 -1.15 15.42
N ASP A 200 -4.70 -1.28 16.68
CA ASP A 200 -5.95 -0.71 17.19
C ASP A 200 -5.82 0.75 17.61
N LYS A 201 -4.60 1.26 17.81
CA LYS A 201 -4.34 2.64 18.26
C LYS A 201 -3.61 3.51 17.25
N SER A 202 -2.87 2.94 16.30
CA SER A 202 -2.08 3.71 15.34
C SER A 202 -2.48 3.50 13.88
N LEU A 203 -3.18 2.41 13.54
CA LEU A 203 -3.47 2.04 12.14
C LEU A 203 -4.97 1.97 11.80
N MET A 204 -5.76 1.33 12.66
CA MET A 204 -7.17 0.97 12.46
C MET A 204 -7.96 1.27 13.74
N ILE A 205 -8.15 2.55 14.05
CA ILE A 205 -8.76 2.99 15.31
C ILE A 205 -10.27 2.83 15.23
N ARG A 206 -10.80 1.88 16.02
CA ARG A 206 -12.22 1.47 16.04
C ARG A 206 -12.82 1.43 17.43
N ASP A 207 -12.03 1.77 18.45
CA ASP A 207 -12.44 1.68 19.84
C ASP A 207 -13.68 2.54 20.11
N VAL A 208 -14.62 2.02 20.88
CA VAL A 208 -15.92 2.66 21.14
C VAL A 208 -15.74 4.01 21.81
N SER A 209 -14.72 4.19 22.65
CA SER A 209 -14.41 5.48 23.27
C SER A 209 -13.98 6.56 22.26
N VAL A 210 -13.62 6.17 21.03
CA VAL A 210 -13.26 7.05 19.91
C VAL A 210 -14.44 7.20 18.96
N VAL A 211 -14.96 6.08 18.43
CA VAL A 211 -15.98 6.10 17.36
C VAL A 211 -17.39 6.44 17.86
N GLU A 212 -17.57 6.51 19.18
CA GLU A 212 -18.75 7.04 19.85
C GLU A 212 -18.43 8.16 20.85
N ASP A 213 -17.29 8.83 20.71
CA ASP A 213 -16.94 10.01 21.50
C ASP A 213 -18.04 11.08 21.30
N LEU A 214 -18.82 11.37 22.35
CA LEU A 214 -19.96 12.28 22.31
C LEU A 214 -19.58 13.75 22.05
N THR A 215 -18.30 14.11 22.21
CA THR A 215 -17.78 15.45 21.91
C THR A 215 -17.37 15.58 20.44
N ARG A 216 -16.88 14.49 19.85
CA ARG A 216 -16.24 14.50 18.52
C ARG A 216 -17.08 13.84 17.42
N THR A 217 -18.01 12.96 17.77
CA THR A 217 -18.82 12.19 16.82
C THR A 217 -20.30 12.51 16.97
N TYR A 218 -21.08 12.13 15.95
CA TYR A 218 -22.53 12.16 15.95
C TYR A 218 -23.04 10.86 15.32
N ASP A 219 -23.97 10.17 15.97
CA ASP A 219 -24.68 9.02 15.42
C ASP A 219 -26.19 9.31 15.43
N PRO A 220 -26.82 9.54 14.25
CA PRO A 220 -28.24 9.89 14.14
C PRO A 220 -29.17 8.76 14.61
N CYS A 221 -28.63 7.56 14.76
CA CYS A 221 -29.31 6.32 15.09
C CYS A 221 -29.24 6.01 16.61
N ARG A 222 -28.52 6.79 17.40
CA ARG A 222 -28.46 6.61 18.86
C ARG A 222 -29.70 7.18 19.54
N THR A 223 -30.28 6.41 20.47
CA THR A 223 -31.37 6.89 21.33
C THR A 223 -30.81 7.76 22.46
N GLY A 224 -31.41 8.93 22.70
CA GLY A 224 -30.95 9.87 23.73
C GLY A 224 -29.84 10.80 23.22
N ASN A 225 -28.69 10.85 23.91
CA ASN A 225 -27.58 11.69 23.49
C ASN A 225 -26.89 11.12 22.25
N LYS A 226 -27.15 11.74 21.09
CA LYS A 226 -26.59 11.37 19.78
C LYS A 226 -25.13 11.81 19.59
N GLY A 227 -24.57 12.59 20.51
CA GLY A 227 -23.26 13.22 20.39
C GLY A 227 -23.34 14.65 19.86
N ASN A 228 -22.22 15.16 19.36
CA ASN A 228 -22.08 16.54 18.91
C ASN A 228 -22.23 16.61 17.38
N PRO A 229 -23.30 17.22 16.84
CA PRO A 229 -23.50 17.34 15.40
C PRO A 229 -22.41 18.18 14.70
N ASN A 230 -21.66 18.99 15.47
CA ASN A 230 -20.52 19.77 14.99
C ASN A 230 -19.18 19.19 15.50
N GLY A 231 -19.17 17.95 16.00
CA GLY A 231 -17.95 17.26 16.41
C GLY A 231 -17.00 17.07 15.22
N VAL A 232 -15.69 17.15 15.47
CA VAL A 232 -14.65 17.13 14.42
C VAL A 232 -14.62 15.86 13.56
N TRP A 233 -15.18 14.77 14.08
CA TRP A 233 -15.27 13.47 13.40
C TRP A 233 -16.71 13.11 13.00
N SER A 234 -17.66 14.04 13.19
CA SER A 234 -19.02 13.86 12.69
C SER A 234 -19.05 13.94 11.16
N PHE A 235 -19.93 13.16 10.53
CA PHE A 235 -20.05 13.16 9.07
C PHE A 235 -20.37 14.56 8.52
N LYS A 236 -21.27 15.31 9.20
CA LYS A 236 -21.60 16.69 8.83
C LYS A 236 -20.36 17.59 8.81
N THR A 237 -19.55 17.58 9.87
CA THR A 237 -18.36 18.45 9.94
C THR A 237 -17.36 18.12 8.83
N LEU A 238 -17.10 16.83 8.59
CA LEU A 238 -16.19 16.40 7.52
C LEU A 238 -16.70 16.85 6.15
N VAL A 239 -18.00 16.71 5.87
CA VAL A 239 -18.61 17.19 4.61
C VAL A 239 -18.65 18.71 4.53
N ALA A 240 -18.91 19.41 5.62
CA ALA A 240 -18.86 20.87 5.65
C ALA A 240 -17.45 21.41 5.34
N ASN A 241 -16.40 20.74 5.84
CA ASN A 241 -15.02 21.08 5.53
C ASN A 241 -14.67 20.78 4.05
N MET A 242 -15.24 19.71 3.47
CA MET A 242 -15.12 19.41 2.03
C MET A 242 -15.84 20.43 1.14
N ALA A 243 -17.05 20.85 1.52
CA ALA A 243 -17.82 21.85 0.80
C ALA A 243 -17.19 23.25 0.93
N ASN A 244 -16.61 23.57 2.10
CA ASN A 244 -15.95 24.85 2.41
C ASN A 244 -16.81 26.06 1.99
N GLN A 245 -18.04 26.13 2.51
CA GLN A 245 -19.01 27.17 2.18
C GLN A 245 -18.45 28.61 2.21
N PRO A 246 -17.56 29.01 3.16
CA PRO A 246 -16.96 30.35 3.14
C PRO A 246 -16.17 30.67 1.87
N VAL A 247 -15.65 29.66 1.16
CA VAL A 247 -14.90 29.82 -0.10
C VAL A 247 -15.77 29.54 -1.32
N THR A 248 -16.68 28.57 -1.24
CA THR A 248 -17.40 28.04 -2.42
C THR A 248 -18.83 28.54 -2.54
N THR A 249 -19.41 29.10 -1.47
CA THR A 249 -20.84 29.41 -1.30
C THR A 249 -21.78 28.20 -1.33
N VAL A 250 -21.27 26.97 -1.52
CA VAL A 250 -22.06 25.73 -1.50
C VAL A 250 -22.32 25.33 -0.05
N THR A 251 -23.59 25.24 0.34
CA THR A 251 -23.96 24.74 1.67
C THR A 251 -23.73 23.24 1.79
N VAL A 252 -23.57 22.74 3.03
CA VAL A 252 -23.40 21.30 3.29
C VAL A 252 -24.60 20.48 2.81
N GLU A 253 -25.82 21.00 2.96
CA GLU A 253 -27.05 20.36 2.47
C GLU A 253 -27.06 20.30 0.94
N GLN A 254 -26.70 21.39 0.26
CA GLN A 254 -26.65 21.42 -1.20
C GLN A 254 -25.60 20.46 -1.75
N PHE A 255 -24.46 20.33 -1.08
CA PHE A 255 -23.40 19.38 -1.42
C PHE A 255 -23.88 17.93 -1.31
N LEU A 256 -24.56 17.58 -0.20
CA LEU A 256 -25.09 16.23 0.02
C LEU A 256 -26.25 15.88 -0.91
N ILE A 257 -27.22 16.78 -1.08
CA ILE A 257 -28.38 16.56 -1.96
C ILE A 257 -27.91 16.34 -3.40
N ASP A 258 -27.00 17.19 -3.89
CA ASP A 258 -26.46 17.08 -5.24
C ASP A 258 -25.75 15.74 -5.45
N TRP A 259 -24.87 15.34 -4.53
CA TRP A 259 -24.17 14.07 -4.62
C TRP A 259 -25.11 12.86 -4.60
N VAL A 260 -26.08 12.82 -3.69
CA VAL A 260 -27.05 11.72 -3.60
C VAL A 260 -27.96 11.67 -4.83
N ASP A 261 -28.43 12.83 -5.31
CA ASP A 261 -29.38 12.89 -6.43
C ASP A 261 -28.70 12.58 -7.75
N ASN A 262 -27.55 13.21 -8.00
CA ASN A 262 -26.89 13.18 -9.29
C ASN A 262 -26.00 11.97 -9.43
N PHE A 263 -25.30 11.50 -8.40
CA PHE A 263 -24.15 10.60 -8.59
C PHE A 263 -24.24 9.27 -7.86
N LEU A 264 -24.77 9.27 -6.63
CA LEU A 264 -24.68 8.10 -5.76
C LEU A 264 -25.48 6.91 -6.31
N PHE A 265 -26.65 7.16 -6.86
CA PHE A 265 -27.58 6.10 -7.28
C PHE A 265 -28.08 6.25 -8.72
N SER A 266 -27.71 7.33 -9.41
CA SER A 266 -28.16 7.59 -10.77
C SER A 266 -27.37 6.77 -11.79
N ALA A 267 -28.00 6.57 -12.94
CA ALA A 267 -27.36 5.99 -14.11
C ALA A 267 -26.44 7.04 -14.75
N HIS A 268 -25.20 6.66 -15.02
CA HIS A 268 -24.22 7.46 -15.72
C HIS A 268 -23.63 6.66 -16.87
N THR A 269 -23.18 7.35 -17.91
CA THR A 269 -22.48 6.78 -19.05
C THR A 269 -21.29 7.68 -19.38
N LEU A 270 -20.06 7.14 -19.41
CA LEU A 270 -18.96 7.79 -20.12
C LEU A 270 -18.99 7.46 -21.62
N SER A 271 -19.65 6.34 -22.00
CA SER A 271 -19.87 5.91 -23.39
C SER A 271 -21.19 5.14 -23.50
N SER A 272 -21.72 5.01 -24.73
CA SER A 272 -23.04 4.43 -25.02
C SER A 272 -23.21 2.94 -24.65
N THR A 273 -22.14 2.23 -24.26
CA THR A 273 -22.22 0.82 -23.80
C THR A 273 -21.97 0.64 -22.31
N ASP A 274 -21.72 1.73 -21.56
CA ASP A 274 -21.13 1.69 -20.21
C ASP A 274 -22.06 2.34 -19.17
N ALA A 275 -23.33 1.95 -19.18
CA ALA A 275 -24.32 2.47 -18.24
C ALA A 275 -24.12 1.90 -16.83
N SER A 276 -24.11 2.78 -15.82
CA SER A 276 -24.35 2.36 -14.44
C SER A 276 -25.83 2.07 -14.20
N THR A 277 -26.12 1.04 -13.43
CA THR A 277 -27.51 0.71 -13.10
C THR A 277 -28.06 1.78 -12.16
N ASN A 278 -29.24 2.32 -12.47
CA ASN A 278 -29.98 3.17 -11.55
C ASN A 278 -30.42 2.32 -10.33
N ARG A 279 -30.05 2.76 -9.13
CA ARG A 279 -30.28 2.04 -7.87
C ARG A 279 -31.44 2.67 -7.09
N SER A 280 -32.61 2.76 -7.72
CA SER A 280 -33.78 3.46 -7.18
C SER A 280 -34.23 2.93 -5.80
N ILE A 281 -34.08 1.62 -5.53
CA ILE A 281 -34.40 1.01 -4.24
C ILE A 281 -33.41 1.47 -3.15
N SER A 282 -32.11 1.41 -3.41
CA SER A 282 -31.06 1.87 -2.48
C SER A 282 -31.18 3.38 -2.22
N LYS A 283 -31.45 4.16 -3.27
CA LYS A 283 -31.76 5.60 -3.20
C LYS A 283 -32.95 5.87 -2.27
N ALA A 284 -34.05 5.14 -2.47
CA ALA A 284 -35.25 5.28 -1.65
C ALA A 284 -34.97 4.95 -0.18
N ARG A 285 -34.22 3.88 0.08
CA ARG A 285 -33.85 3.45 1.44
C ARG A 285 -33.04 4.52 2.17
N LEU A 286 -32.01 5.07 1.53
CA LEU A 286 -31.17 6.11 2.13
C LEU A 286 -31.97 7.40 2.38
N ILE A 287 -32.70 7.89 1.36
CA ILE A 287 -33.46 9.15 1.47
C ILE A 287 -34.54 9.03 2.54
N ARG A 288 -35.26 7.92 2.61
CA ARG A 288 -36.29 7.71 3.64
C ARG A 288 -35.72 7.65 5.04
N ALA A 289 -34.55 7.04 5.22
CA ALA A 289 -33.83 7.07 6.50
C ALA A 289 -33.44 8.50 6.87
N TRP A 290 -32.95 9.29 5.92
CA TRP A 290 -32.57 10.69 6.14
C TRP A 290 -33.77 11.58 6.50
N ILE A 291 -34.91 11.42 5.80
CA ILE A 291 -36.18 12.11 6.10
C ILE A 291 -36.63 11.79 7.53
N LYS A 292 -36.67 10.50 7.89
CA LYS A 292 -37.06 10.04 9.23
C LYS A 292 -36.15 10.65 10.30
N ASN A 293 -34.83 10.56 10.12
CA ASN A 293 -33.85 11.08 11.08
C ASN A 293 -33.94 12.60 11.22
N SER A 294 -34.27 13.32 10.13
CA SER A 294 -34.50 14.77 10.14
C SER A 294 -35.75 15.20 10.91
N GLY A 295 -36.58 14.25 11.38
CA GLY A 295 -37.83 14.50 12.08
C GLY A 295 -38.99 14.87 11.16
N LEU A 296 -38.88 14.57 9.86
CA LEU A 296 -39.89 14.88 8.86
C LEU A 296 -40.87 13.71 8.68
N PRO A 297 -42.13 13.97 8.31
CA PRO A 297 -43.10 12.92 7.99
C PRO A 297 -42.57 12.04 6.86
N ASN A 298 -42.40 10.74 7.11
CA ASN A 298 -41.96 9.79 6.09
C ASN A 298 -43.11 9.50 5.12
N PRO A 299 -42.98 9.81 3.81
CA PRO A 299 -44.08 9.64 2.86
C PRO A 299 -44.47 8.16 2.70
N ALA A 300 -45.75 7.90 2.40
CA ALA A 300 -46.23 6.54 2.16
C ALA A 300 -45.50 5.84 0.98
N GLY A 301 -45.54 4.50 0.96
CA GLY A 301 -44.94 3.67 -0.10
C GLY A 301 -43.48 3.27 0.13
N THR A 302 -42.82 2.74 -0.90
CA THR A 302 -41.45 2.20 -0.84
C THR A 302 -40.45 2.88 -1.77
N GLY A 303 -40.92 3.68 -2.75
CA GLY A 303 -40.08 4.38 -3.73
C GLY A 303 -39.42 5.66 -3.18
N VAL A 304 -38.58 6.29 -4.01
CA VAL A 304 -37.96 7.59 -3.69
C VAL A 304 -39.07 8.64 -3.55
N PRO A 305 -39.19 9.33 -2.40
CA PRO A 305 -40.21 10.35 -2.23
C PRO A 305 -40.08 11.50 -3.24
N ALA A 306 -41.19 11.92 -3.86
CA ALA A 306 -41.19 13.05 -4.78
C ALA A 306 -40.84 14.36 -4.05
N GLY A 307 -40.03 15.21 -4.68
CA GLY A 307 -39.62 16.50 -4.12
C GLY A 307 -38.72 16.41 -2.88
N TRP A 308 -38.10 15.25 -2.61
CA TRP A 308 -37.23 15.07 -1.44
C TRP A 308 -36.08 16.09 -1.40
N GLN A 309 -35.61 16.58 -2.56
CA GLN A 309 -34.53 17.54 -2.69
C GLN A 309 -34.84 18.91 -2.09
N THR A 310 -36.12 19.27 -1.96
CA THR A 310 -36.56 20.56 -1.38
C THR A 310 -37.06 20.43 0.05
N MET A 311 -37.04 19.22 0.61
CA MET A 311 -37.38 19.01 2.02
C MET A 311 -36.29 19.58 2.93
N ALA A 312 -36.67 19.99 4.13
CA ALA A 312 -35.76 20.53 5.15
C ALA A 312 -34.92 19.41 5.82
N LEU A 313 -34.16 18.67 5.02
CA LEU A 313 -33.24 17.63 5.46
C LEU A 313 -32.08 18.24 6.24
N LYS A 314 -31.76 17.66 7.40
CA LYS A 314 -30.68 18.15 8.26
C LYS A 314 -29.40 17.39 7.95
N ALA A 315 -28.31 18.08 7.64
CA ALA A 315 -27.04 17.43 7.30
C ALA A 315 -26.50 16.53 8.42
N GLU A 316 -26.67 16.92 9.69
CA GLU A 316 -26.29 16.09 10.85
C GLU A 316 -27.07 14.78 10.95
N GLU A 317 -28.27 14.71 10.38
CA GLU A 317 -29.14 13.52 10.42
C GLU A 317 -28.93 12.59 9.21
N PHE A 318 -27.90 12.84 8.40
CA PHE A 318 -27.53 11.94 7.31
C PHE A 318 -27.24 10.54 7.88
N PRO A 319 -27.84 9.47 7.34
CA PRO A 319 -27.99 8.18 8.03
C PRO A 319 -26.72 7.33 8.01
N VAL A 320 -25.68 7.76 8.73
CA VAL A 320 -24.38 7.09 8.80
C VAL A 320 -23.80 7.08 10.21
N ARG A 321 -22.91 6.13 10.48
CA ARG A 321 -22.12 6.08 11.73
C ARG A 321 -20.66 5.80 11.45
N LEU A 322 -19.78 6.35 12.29
CA LEU A 322 -18.33 6.16 12.16
C LEU A 322 -17.93 4.74 12.57
N LEU A 323 -17.19 4.05 11.70
CA LEU A 323 -16.64 2.71 11.95
C LEU A 323 -15.17 2.75 12.37
N ALA A 324 -14.37 3.58 11.70
CA ALA A 324 -12.93 3.61 11.90
C ALA A 324 -12.28 4.93 11.45
N ILE A 325 -11.18 5.27 12.11
CA ILE A 325 -10.19 6.25 11.65
C ILE A 325 -8.92 5.47 11.26
N VAL A 326 -8.43 5.67 10.04
CA VAL A 326 -7.42 4.81 9.41
C VAL A 326 -6.20 5.62 8.99
N ASN A 327 -5.00 5.14 9.36
CA ASN A 327 -3.72 5.73 8.99
C ASN A 327 -3.08 4.97 7.82
N ARG A 328 -3.00 5.58 6.65
CA ARG A 328 -2.40 5.00 5.44
C ARG A 328 -1.07 5.67 5.06
N LEU A 329 -0.23 5.99 6.04
CA LEU A 329 1.16 6.41 5.78
C LEU A 329 2.01 5.31 5.12
N ASP A 330 1.51 4.08 5.01
CA ASP A 330 2.09 3.04 4.15
C ASP A 330 2.07 3.40 2.66
N LEU A 331 1.11 4.21 2.21
CA LEU A 331 0.99 4.70 0.82
C LEU A 331 2.04 5.75 0.44
N ARG A 332 2.81 6.26 1.42
CA ARG A 332 3.77 7.33 1.14
C ARG A 332 4.80 6.89 0.09
N GLY A 333 5.14 7.82 -0.77
CA GLY A 333 6.23 7.74 -1.72
C GLY A 333 7.58 7.55 -1.05
N ASN A 334 8.57 7.28 -1.87
CA ASN A 334 9.96 7.14 -1.47
C ASN A 334 10.68 8.47 -1.65
N SER A 335 10.89 9.19 -0.54
CA SER A 335 11.60 10.49 -0.51
C SER A 335 13.01 10.43 -1.05
N GLY A 336 13.65 9.26 -1.06
CA GLY A 336 15.03 9.13 -1.48
C GLY A 336 15.26 9.42 -2.96
N TYR A 337 14.20 9.44 -3.78
CA TYR A 337 14.28 9.74 -5.20
C TYR A 337 13.93 11.20 -5.53
N GLY A 338 14.39 12.15 -4.72
CA GLY A 338 14.17 13.59 -4.97
C GLY A 338 12.86 14.14 -4.38
N GLY A 339 12.39 13.57 -3.26
CA GLY A 339 11.13 13.92 -2.60
C GLY A 339 9.99 12.97 -2.94
N PHE A 340 8.80 13.19 -2.37
CA PHE A 340 7.59 12.43 -2.66
C PHE A 340 6.44 13.36 -3.08
N ARG A 341 5.58 12.88 -3.98
CA ARG A 341 4.30 13.53 -4.30
C ARG A 341 3.14 13.04 -3.42
N ASN A 342 3.25 11.80 -2.93
CA ASN A 342 2.27 11.19 -2.04
C ASN A 342 2.91 11.00 -0.65
N PRO A 343 2.54 11.78 0.37
CA PRO A 343 2.97 11.56 1.76
C PRO A 343 2.17 10.48 2.50
N GLY A 344 1.21 9.84 1.84
CA GLY A 344 0.27 8.90 2.45
C GLY A 344 -1.11 9.52 2.66
N GLU A 345 -1.98 8.78 3.34
CA GLU A 345 -3.37 9.19 3.53
C GLU A 345 -3.87 8.99 4.96
N GLY A 346 -4.89 9.76 5.34
CA GLY A 346 -5.73 9.53 6.50
C GLY A 346 -7.17 9.28 6.05
N ARG A 347 -7.90 8.39 6.72
CA ARG A 347 -9.28 8.06 6.31
C ARG A 347 -10.28 8.01 7.45
N PHE A 348 -11.51 8.36 7.10
CA PHE A 348 -12.69 8.12 7.91
C PHE A 348 -13.60 7.15 7.17
N VAL A 349 -13.97 6.07 7.85
CA VAL A 349 -14.85 5.04 7.30
C VAL A 349 -16.16 5.06 8.05
N PHE A 350 -17.26 5.35 7.35
CA PHE A 350 -18.61 5.31 7.89
C PHE A 350 -19.39 4.15 7.28
N ALA A 351 -20.45 3.71 7.95
CA ALA A 351 -21.45 2.82 7.38
C ALA A 351 -22.84 3.46 7.41
N PHE A 352 -23.64 3.12 6.40
CA PHE A 352 -25.07 3.40 6.38
C PHE A 352 -25.74 2.82 7.63
N SER A 353 -26.60 3.62 8.27
CA SER A 353 -27.39 3.22 9.44
C SER A 353 -28.86 3.21 9.06
N ASP A 354 -29.43 2.02 8.84
CA ASP A 354 -30.85 1.91 8.50
C ASP A 354 -31.72 2.12 9.73
N SER A 355 -32.42 3.25 9.78
CA SER A 355 -33.35 3.56 10.86
C SER A 355 -34.67 2.77 10.78
N ARG A 356 -34.87 1.89 9.78
CA ARG A 356 -36.01 0.95 9.72
C ARG A 356 -35.84 -0.29 10.61
N THR A 357 -34.60 -0.64 10.98
CA THR A 357 -34.30 -1.82 11.83
C THR A 357 -33.91 -1.41 13.25
N ASP A 358 -34.36 -0.24 13.72
CA ASP A 358 -33.91 0.38 14.97
C ASP A 358 -32.39 0.44 15.10
N CYS A 359 -31.71 0.64 13.96
CA CYS A 359 -30.27 0.80 13.87
C CYS A 359 -29.46 -0.43 14.33
N GLY A 360 -30.12 -1.58 14.47
CA GLY A 360 -29.50 -2.88 14.66
C GLY A 360 -28.90 -3.39 13.37
N SER A 361 -27.63 -3.79 13.43
CA SER A 361 -27.02 -4.68 12.44
C SER A 361 -27.13 -6.10 12.99
N SER A 362 -28.14 -6.88 12.57
CA SER A 362 -27.97 -8.33 12.65
C SER A 362 -26.87 -8.68 11.66
N ASN A 363 -25.86 -9.40 12.16
CA ASN A 363 -24.74 -9.87 11.36
C ASN A 363 -25.27 -10.47 10.05
N ASN A 364 -24.90 -9.86 8.92
CA ASN A 364 -25.26 -10.22 7.54
C ASN A 364 -26.63 -9.76 6.98
N ASP A 365 -27.51 -9.11 7.73
CA ASP A 365 -28.80 -8.68 7.18
C ASP A 365 -28.90 -7.16 7.00
N LEU A 366 -28.90 -6.78 5.71
CA LEU A 366 -29.41 -5.52 5.15
C LEU A 366 -28.65 -4.24 5.58
N GLY A 367 -27.67 -3.82 4.76
CA GLY A 367 -27.15 -2.43 4.77
C GLY A 367 -25.64 -2.27 4.83
N THR A 368 -24.86 -3.07 4.12
CA THR A 368 -23.38 -3.08 4.18
C THR A 368 -22.70 -1.97 3.36
N MET A 369 -23.37 -0.82 3.20
CA MET A 369 -22.79 0.30 2.47
C MET A 369 -21.82 1.07 3.36
N THR A 370 -20.59 1.19 2.92
CA THR A 370 -19.59 2.04 3.56
C THR A 370 -19.28 3.27 2.72
N PHE A 371 -18.98 4.35 3.43
CA PHE A 371 -18.60 5.65 2.91
C PHE A 371 -17.19 5.94 3.41
N ILE A 372 -16.24 6.11 2.51
CA ILE A 372 -14.82 6.21 2.83
C ILE A 372 -14.33 7.56 2.35
N MET A 373 -13.97 8.43 3.27
CA MET A 373 -13.32 9.69 2.96
C MET A 373 -11.82 9.48 3.06
N GLU A 374 -11.12 9.58 1.94
CA GLU A 374 -9.67 9.37 1.81
C GLU A 374 -9.00 10.71 1.59
N TYR A 375 -8.27 11.18 2.59
CA TYR A 375 -7.58 12.46 2.55
C TYR A 375 -6.09 12.25 2.32
N GLY A 376 -5.53 12.98 1.37
CA GLY A 376 -4.08 13.09 1.26
C GLY A 376 -3.52 13.87 2.45
N ILE A 377 -2.36 13.46 2.96
CA ILE A 377 -1.69 14.22 4.03
C ILE A 377 -1.04 15.47 3.41
N PRO A 378 -1.35 16.72 3.82
CA PRO A 378 -0.78 17.92 3.18
C PRO A 378 0.65 18.26 3.65
N ILE A 379 1.51 17.26 3.82
CA ILE A 379 2.91 17.41 4.26
C ILE A 379 3.84 17.17 3.07
N LYS A 380 4.75 18.13 2.79
CA LYS A 380 5.60 18.10 1.58
C LYS A 380 7.06 17.76 1.84
N ASN A 381 7.52 17.84 3.09
CA ASN A 381 8.90 17.59 3.46
C ASN A 381 9.02 16.31 4.31
N CYS A 382 10.15 15.64 4.19
CA CYS A 382 10.39 14.33 4.81
C CYS A 382 10.41 14.43 6.34
N GLU A 383 11.09 15.45 6.88
CA GLU A 383 11.27 15.63 8.33
C GLU A 383 9.92 15.79 9.05
N ALA A 384 9.05 16.67 8.54
CA ALA A 384 7.70 16.87 9.05
C ALA A 384 6.84 15.61 8.87
N LEU A 385 7.01 14.85 7.77
CA LEU A 385 6.27 13.61 7.59
C LEU A 385 6.69 12.55 8.61
N LYS A 386 7.99 12.46 8.92
CA LYS A 386 8.48 11.60 10.00
C LYS A 386 7.95 12.04 11.35
N ALA A 387 7.98 13.34 11.66
CA ALA A 387 7.41 13.88 12.89
C ALA A 387 5.90 13.59 13.01
N TYR A 388 5.17 13.66 11.90
CA TYR A 388 3.77 13.26 11.84
C TYR A 388 3.57 11.75 12.03
N GLY A 389 4.43 10.92 11.43
CA GLY A 389 4.48 9.47 11.65
C GLY A 389 4.76 9.12 13.12
N GLN A 390 5.63 9.88 13.80
CA GLN A 390 5.91 9.71 15.22
C GLN A 390 4.64 9.93 16.07
N GLN A 391 3.83 10.94 15.75
CA GLN A 391 2.58 11.18 16.48
C GLN A 391 1.63 9.97 16.38
N TRP A 392 1.49 9.38 15.18
CA TRP A 392 0.73 8.13 15.01
C TRP A 392 1.34 6.97 15.78
N TRP A 393 2.66 6.84 15.77
CA TRP A 393 3.39 5.78 16.49
C TRP A 393 3.26 5.92 18.01
N ASP A 394 3.21 7.13 18.55
CA ASP A 394 3.12 7.32 20.01
C ASP A 394 1.76 6.86 20.56
N LEU A 395 0.70 6.89 19.74
CA LEU A 395 -0.65 6.48 20.15
C LEU A 395 -0.73 5.04 20.68
N GLN A 396 0.11 4.11 20.22
CA GLN A 396 0.07 2.72 20.74
C GLN A 396 0.35 2.63 22.25
N SER A 397 1.13 3.57 22.79
CA SER A 397 1.47 3.63 24.21
C SER A 397 0.42 4.37 25.04
N GLU A 398 -0.53 5.03 24.39
CA GLU A 398 -1.54 5.86 25.06
C GLU A 398 -2.78 5.05 25.41
N ALA A 399 -3.26 5.21 26.65
CA ALA A 399 -4.52 4.61 27.07
C ALA A 399 -5.69 5.31 26.38
N PHE A 400 -6.68 4.53 25.91
CA PHE A 400 -7.92 5.09 25.35
C PHE A 400 -8.61 6.01 26.36
N GLY A 401 -9.26 7.06 25.84
CA GLY A 401 -9.93 8.08 26.64
C GLY A 401 -9.66 9.50 26.14
N PRO A 402 -10.03 10.53 26.93
CA PRO A 402 -9.99 11.92 26.47
C PRO A 402 -8.62 12.39 25.97
N ASN A 403 -7.52 11.94 26.61
CA ASN A 403 -6.16 12.31 26.21
C ASN A 403 -5.78 11.68 24.86
N PHE A 404 -6.09 10.39 24.68
CA PHE A 404 -5.93 9.71 23.39
C PHE A 404 -6.72 10.42 22.29
N ASN A 405 -8.00 10.71 22.55
CA ASN A 405 -8.88 11.34 21.56
C ASN A 405 -8.42 12.76 21.21
N THR A 406 -7.81 13.48 22.15
CA THR A 406 -7.22 14.79 21.91
C THR A 406 -5.97 14.71 21.03
N LYS A 407 -5.08 13.76 21.30
CA LYS A 407 -3.91 13.49 20.45
C LYS A 407 -4.32 13.04 19.05
N LEU A 408 -5.27 12.11 18.95
CA LEU A 408 -5.81 11.65 17.67
C LEU A 408 -6.46 12.80 16.90
N GLN A 409 -7.21 13.67 17.57
CA GLN A 409 -7.82 14.82 16.90
C GLN A 409 -6.75 15.73 16.30
N ALA A 410 -5.70 16.07 17.05
CA ALA A 410 -4.60 16.88 16.53
C ALA A 410 -3.96 16.25 15.28
N ILE A 411 -3.84 14.93 15.26
CA ILE A 411 -3.35 14.17 14.11
C ILE A 411 -4.32 14.22 12.92
N THR A 412 -5.63 14.11 13.15
CA THR A 412 -6.62 14.12 12.06
C THR A 412 -6.90 15.51 11.52
N ASP A 413 -6.82 16.55 12.36
CA ASP A 413 -7.06 17.94 11.97
C ASP A 413 -6.07 18.39 10.88
N VAL A 414 -4.88 17.78 10.81
CA VAL A 414 -3.89 17.99 9.74
C VAL A 414 -4.49 17.80 8.34
N PHE A 415 -5.44 16.88 8.17
CA PHE A 415 -6.01 16.56 6.85
C PHE A 415 -7.52 16.76 6.75
N THR A 416 -8.26 16.86 7.86
CA THR A 416 -9.73 17.06 7.82
C THR A 416 -10.17 18.51 8.01
N ALA A 417 -9.32 19.38 8.54
CA ALA A 417 -9.70 20.75 8.83
C ALA A 417 -10.08 21.53 7.55
N ILE A 418 -10.95 22.53 7.72
CA ILE A 418 -11.23 23.49 6.65
C ILE A 418 -9.91 24.15 6.20
N ASN A 419 -9.69 24.21 4.89
CA ASN A 419 -8.43 24.68 4.29
C ASN A 419 -7.19 23.82 4.57
N ALA A 420 -7.34 22.53 4.93
CA ALA A 420 -6.20 21.64 5.18
C ALA A 420 -5.23 21.54 3.98
N ASP A 421 -5.72 21.66 2.74
CA ASP A 421 -4.85 21.75 1.56
C ASP A 421 -5.32 22.89 0.63
N PRO A 422 -4.78 24.11 0.78
CA PRO A 422 -5.16 25.26 -0.04
C PRO A 422 -4.91 25.10 -1.54
N SER A 423 -4.10 24.11 -1.95
CA SER A 423 -3.77 23.86 -3.36
C SER A 423 -4.78 22.99 -4.09
N LYS A 424 -5.70 22.34 -3.37
CA LYS A 424 -6.73 21.46 -3.93
C LYS A 424 -8.10 22.15 -4.05
N ALA A 425 -9.00 21.50 -4.78
CA ALA A 425 -10.39 21.94 -4.92
C ALA A 425 -11.06 22.12 -3.55
N ASN A 426 -11.81 23.21 -3.41
CA ASN A 426 -12.43 23.65 -2.15
C ASN A 426 -11.45 23.80 -0.97
N ARG A 427 -10.13 23.80 -1.23
CA ARG A 427 -9.06 23.77 -0.22
C ARG A 427 -9.13 22.57 0.73
N SER A 428 -9.79 21.49 0.29
CA SER A 428 -9.92 20.24 1.03
C SER A 428 -8.75 19.32 0.72
N ALA A 429 -8.22 18.60 1.72
CA ALA A 429 -7.19 17.61 1.47
C ALA A 429 -7.72 16.29 0.87
N LEU A 430 -9.04 16.16 0.67
CA LEU A 430 -9.70 14.98 0.11
C LEU A 430 -9.04 14.58 -1.22
N ASN A 431 -8.62 13.32 -1.32
CA ASN A 431 -8.28 12.67 -2.58
C ASN A 431 -9.53 12.05 -3.18
N HIS A 432 -10.17 11.16 -2.42
CA HIS A 432 -11.29 10.35 -2.88
C HIS A 432 -12.37 10.31 -1.83
N PHE A 433 -13.63 10.41 -2.27
CA PHE A 433 -14.75 9.92 -1.51
C PHE A 433 -15.26 8.66 -2.20
N ARG A 434 -15.10 7.50 -1.55
CA ARG A 434 -15.56 6.22 -2.09
C ARG A 434 -16.82 5.73 -1.41
N THR A 435 -17.68 5.11 -2.20
CA THR A 435 -18.79 4.32 -1.70
C THR A 435 -18.59 2.88 -2.09
N ASN A 436 -18.78 2.01 -1.11
CA ASN A 436 -18.67 0.57 -1.30
C ASN A 436 -20.04 0.00 -0.93
N ASP A 437 -20.86 -0.23 -1.94
CA ASP A 437 -22.31 -0.39 -1.82
C ASP A 437 -22.76 -1.82 -2.09
N PHE A 438 -23.31 -2.41 -1.03
CA PHE A 438 -24.22 -3.54 -1.10
C PHE A 438 -25.44 -3.23 -0.21
N LEU A 439 -26.38 -2.41 -0.71
CA LEU A 439 -27.69 -2.09 -0.12
C LEU A 439 -28.83 -2.94 -0.74
N PRO A 440 -28.88 -4.27 -0.59
CA PRO A 440 -30.05 -5.00 -1.03
C PRO A 440 -31.24 -4.77 -0.08
N ALA A 441 -32.46 -4.91 -0.62
CA ALA A 441 -33.66 -5.18 0.18
C ALA A 441 -33.81 -6.68 0.49
N THR A 442 -33.21 -7.56 -0.34
CA THR A 442 -33.07 -9.02 -0.20
C THR A 442 -31.81 -9.47 -0.96
N PHE A 443 -31.01 -10.39 -0.42
CA PHE A 443 -29.83 -10.92 -1.13
C PHE A 443 -30.30 -11.76 -2.32
N THR A 444 -30.15 -11.24 -3.54
CA THR A 444 -30.43 -12.00 -4.77
C THR A 444 -29.26 -11.83 -5.75
N PRO A 445 -29.02 -12.82 -6.64
CA PRO A 445 -28.02 -12.73 -7.72
C PRO A 445 -28.21 -11.53 -8.68
N THR A 446 -29.32 -10.80 -8.58
CA THR A 446 -29.67 -9.66 -9.43
C THR A 446 -29.30 -8.29 -8.84
N HIS A 447 -28.72 -8.23 -7.63
CA HIS A 447 -28.30 -6.97 -7.00
C HIS A 447 -26.76 -6.91 -6.87
N PRO A 448 -26.07 -6.36 -7.89
CA PRO A 448 -24.62 -6.34 -7.89
C PRO A 448 -24.05 -5.36 -6.87
N TRP A 449 -22.93 -5.74 -6.26
CA TRP A 449 -22.06 -4.81 -5.53
C TRP A 449 -21.64 -3.64 -6.44
N ASP A 450 -21.62 -2.38 -5.96
CA ASP A 450 -20.87 -1.29 -6.61
C ASP A 450 -19.74 -0.81 -5.73
N ILE A 451 -18.67 -0.36 -6.39
CA ILE A 451 -17.84 0.71 -5.88
C ILE A 451 -17.97 1.94 -6.76
N ARG A 452 -18.14 3.11 -6.15
CA ARG A 452 -18.05 4.41 -6.83
C ARG A 452 -16.98 5.26 -6.17
N ASP A 453 -16.29 6.03 -6.99
CA ASP A 453 -15.23 6.94 -6.56
C ASP A 453 -15.61 8.36 -6.99
N PHE A 454 -15.43 9.32 -6.10
CA PHE A 454 -15.80 10.71 -6.30
C PHE A 454 -14.64 11.62 -5.92
N GLU A 455 -14.44 12.67 -6.71
CA GLU A 455 -13.52 13.78 -6.41
C GLU A 455 -14.30 15.09 -6.35
N ILE A 456 -13.74 16.10 -5.69
CA ILE A 456 -14.30 17.45 -5.72
C ILE A 456 -13.94 18.08 -7.05
N ASP A 457 -14.95 18.44 -7.84
CA ASP A 457 -14.77 19.21 -9.05
C ASP A 457 -14.50 20.68 -8.70
N GLY A 458 -13.35 21.20 -9.13
CA GLY A 458 -12.90 22.54 -8.79
C GLY A 458 -13.71 23.69 -9.42
N THR A 459 -14.57 23.39 -10.40
CA THR A 459 -15.40 24.39 -11.10
C THR A 459 -16.78 24.50 -10.47
N THR A 460 -17.39 23.36 -10.15
CA THR A 460 -18.74 23.27 -9.57
C THR A 460 -18.72 23.26 -8.04
N HIS A 461 -17.54 23.04 -7.43
CA HIS A 461 -17.32 22.90 -6.00
C HIS A 461 -18.09 21.73 -5.34
N LYS A 462 -18.54 20.76 -6.14
CA LYS A 462 -19.33 19.60 -5.74
C LYS A 462 -18.60 18.30 -6.06
N LEU A 463 -19.10 17.18 -5.54
CA LEU A 463 -18.55 15.86 -5.90
C LEU A 463 -18.94 15.51 -7.33
N ASN A 464 -17.96 15.02 -8.10
CA ASN A 464 -18.18 14.40 -9.39
C ASN A 464 -17.70 12.95 -9.36
N ILE A 465 -18.38 12.07 -10.10
CA ILE A 465 -17.98 10.67 -10.22
C ILE A 465 -16.76 10.53 -11.13
N ILE A 466 -15.81 9.71 -10.70
CA ILE A 466 -14.61 9.36 -11.46
C ILE A 466 -14.48 7.84 -11.58
N HIS A 467 -13.53 7.40 -12.42
CA HIS A 467 -13.18 5.99 -12.54
C HIS A 467 -12.43 5.51 -11.29
N PRO A 468 -12.86 4.42 -10.62
CA PRO A 468 -12.07 3.81 -9.55
C PRO A 468 -10.75 3.26 -10.12
N SER A 469 -9.60 3.87 -9.84
CA SER A 469 -8.36 3.76 -10.64
C SER A 469 -7.81 2.33 -10.89
N HIS A 470 -8.20 1.36 -10.06
CA HIS A 470 -7.73 -0.03 -10.11
C HIS A 470 -8.85 -1.06 -10.30
N GLU A 471 -10.04 -0.63 -10.72
CA GLU A 471 -11.18 -1.54 -10.88
C GLU A 471 -11.60 -1.62 -12.36
N PRO A 472 -11.43 -2.78 -13.03
CA PRO A 472 -11.93 -2.99 -14.39
C PRO A 472 -13.45 -3.03 -14.44
N MET A 473 -14.03 -2.75 -15.62
CA MET A 473 -15.46 -3.01 -15.83
C MET A 473 -15.77 -4.49 -15.75
N VAL A 474 -16.91 -4.81 -15.14
CA VAL A 474 -17.35 -6.20 -14.96
C VAL A 474 -17.45 -6.98 -16.28
N GLY A 475 -17.86 -6.31 -17.37
CA GLY A 475 -17.94 -6.89 -18.71
C GLY A 475 -16.59 -7.30 -19.30
N SER A 476 -15.48 -6.93 -18.67
CA SER A 476 -14.13 -7.36 -19.03
C SER A 476 -13.77 -8.74 -18.45
N ASN A 477 -14.58 -9.30 -17.55
CA ASN A 477 -14.26 -10.53 -16.85
C ASN A 477 -14.73 -11.78 -17.62
N GLY A 478 -13.82 -12.70 -17.94
CA GLY A 478 -14.13 -13.98 -18.58
C GLY A 478 -14.88 -14.96 -17.65
N PHE A 479 -15.15 -14.58 -16.40
CA PHE A 479 -16.01 -15.33 -15.48
C PHE A 479 -17.51 -15.25 -15.81
N LEU A 480 -17.98 -14.15 -16.42
CA LEU A 480 -19.42 -13.87 -16.52
C LEU A 480 -20.08 -14.44 -17.79
N VAL A 481 -21.32 -14.91 -17.64
CA VAL A 481 -22.21 -15.22 -18.77
C VAL A 481 -22.72 -13.90 -19.35
N GLY A 482 -21.99 -13.32 -20.32
CA GLY A 482 -22.35 -12.04 -20.95
C GLY A 482 -21.23 -10.99 -21.01
N PHE A 483 -19.96 -11.39 -20.90
CA PHE A 483 -18.82 -10.48 -21.08
C PHE A 483 -18.81 -9.78 -22.46
N ASN A 484 -18.18 -8.61 -22.53
CA ASN A 484 -17.89 -7.95 -23.79
C ASN A 484 -16.57 -8.49 -24.34
N ALA A 485 -16.61 -9.16 -25.50
CA ALA A 485 -15.45 -9.82 -26.08
C ALA A 485 -14.25 -8.88 -26.31
N GLY A 486 -14.51 -7.63 -26.76
CA GLY A 486 -13.46 -6.63 -26.97
C GLY A 486 -12.82 -6.16 -25.67
N LYS A 487 -13.64 -5.89 -24.63
CA LYS A 487 -13.14 -5.49 -23.31
C LYS A 487 -12.39 -6.61 -22.61
N LEU A 488 -12.87 -7.86 -22.72
CA LEU A 488 -12.18 -9.04 -22.23
C LEU A 488 -10.81 -9.21 -22.90
N ALA A 489 -10.75 -9.10 -24.24
CA ALA A 489 -9.48 -9.18 -24.96
C ALA A 489 -8.50 -8.08 -24.54
N ALA A 490 -8.98 -6.83 -24.40
CA ALA A 490 -8.17 -5.71 -23.92
C ALA A 490 -7.67 -5.91 -22.49
N MET A 491 -8.52 -6.38 -21.57
CA MET A 491 -8.14 -6.65 -20.18
C MET A 491 -7.15 -7.81 -20.09
N ALA A 492 -7.37 -8.90 -20.82
CA ALA A 492 -6.46 -10.04 -20.82
C ALA A 492 -5.08 -9.66 -21.39
N ALA A 493 -5.05 -8.90 -22.50
CA ALA A 493 -3.81 -8.37 -23.06
C ALA A 493 -3.10 -7.46 -22.05
N PHE A 494 -3.82 -6.53 -21.42
CA PHE A 494 -3.27 -5.63 -20.42
C PHE A 494 -2.72 -6.36 -19.19
N ALA A 495 -3.49 -7.28 -18.59
CA ALA A 495 -3.05 -8.04 -17.42
C ALA A 495 -1.75 -8.83 -17.73
N ASN A 496 -1.59 -9.32 -18.96
CA ASN A 496 -0.36 -9.97 -19.41
C ASN A 496 0.81 -9.01 -19.66
N THR A 497 0.59 -7.71 -19.87
CA THR A 497 1.68 -6.71 -20.04
C THR A 497 2.10 -6.07 -18.72
N VAL A 498 1.27 -6.10 -17.68
CA VAL A 498 1.68 -5.61 -16.35
C VAL A 498 2.93 -6.40 -15.88
N PRO A 499 4.01 -5.71 -15.45
CA PRO A 499 5.28 -6.34 -15.12
C PRO A 499 5.27 -6.90 -13.69
N PHE A 500 4.26 -7.72 -13.37
CA PHE A 500 4.27 -8.52 -12.16
C PHE A 500 5.42 -9.53 -12.24
N THR A 501 6.24 -9.55 -11.20
CA THR A 501 7.29 -10.56 -11.00
C THR A 501 7.31 -10.94 -9.52
N PRO A 502 7.89 -12.09 -9.12
CA PRO A 502 8.08 -12.40 -7.70
C PRO A 502 8.79 -11.28 -6.91
N ALA A 503 9.67 -10.51 -7.57
CA ALA A 503 10.36 -9.36 -6.98
C ALA A 503 9.56 -8.04 -7.03
N ASN A 504 8.45 -7.99 -7.79
CA ASN A 504 7.63 -6.80 -8.00
C ASN A 504 6.13 -7.17 -8.08
N LEU A 505 5.51 -7.41 -6.92
CA LEU A 505 4.09 -7.75 -6.81
C LEU A 505 3.14 -6.54 -6.79
N ASN A 506 3.66 -5.31 -6.68
CA ASN A 506 2.86 -4.07 -6.65
C ASN A 506 3.33 -3.05 -7.71
N PRO A 507 3.39 -3.39 -9.00
CA PRO A 507 3.71 -2.41 -10.05
C PRO A 507 2.68 -1.28 -10.05
N ASN A 508 3.13 -0.07 -10.42
CA ASN A 508 2.24 1.05 -10.70
C ASN A 508 1.57 0.83 -12.05
N TYR A 509 0.23 0.80 -12.09
CA TYR A 509 -0.53 0.72 -13.32
C TYR A 509 -1.86 1.46 -13.21
N THR A 510 -2.41 1.88 -14.34
CA THR A 510 -3.78 2.39 -14.43
C THR A 510 -4.53 1.51 -15.39
N ILE A 511 -5.77 1.14 -15.04
CA ILE A 511 -6.64 0.41 -15.97
C ILE A 511 -6.77 1.22 -17.27
N PRO A 512 -6.52 0.66 -18.46
CA PRO A 512 -6.59 1.41 -19.72
C PRO A 512 -8.02 1.48 -20.28
N ASP A 513 -8.30 2.48 -21.12
CA ASP A 513 -9.48 2.42 -22.00
C ASP A 513 -9.23 1.31 -23.05
N PRO A 514 -10.18 0.39 -23.38
CA PRO A 514 -11.62 0.36 -23.09
C PRO A 514 -12.03 -0.49 -21.86
N VAL A 515 -11.06 -0.92 -21.05
CA VAL A 515 -11.28 -1.76 -19.85
C VAL A 515 -11.92 -0.94 -18.72
N LYS A 516 -11.64 0.37 -18.71
CA LYS A 516 -12.17 1.33 -17.74
C LYS A 516 -13.69 1.45 -17.76
N GLY A 517 -14.27 1.68 -16.59
CA GLY A 517 -15.64 2.17 -16.42
C GLY A 517 -15.86 2.94 -15.12
N ILE A 518 -16.91 3.76 -15.10
CA ILE A 518 -17.28 4.62 -13.96
C ILE A 518 -17.76 3.89 -12.70
N HIS A 519 -17.93 2.57 -12.77
CA HIS A 519 -18.45 1.72 -11.71
C HIS A 519 -18.10 0.25 -12.00
N ALA A 520 -18.20 -0.60 -10.99
CA ALA A 520 -17.89 -2.03 -11.11
C ALA A 520 -19.01 -2.87 -10.49
N PRO A 521 -20.09 -3.13 -11.25
CA PRO A 521 -21.23 -3.86 -10.76
C PRO A 521 -20.88 -5.35 -10.73
N ILE A 522 -20.58 -5.92 -9.56
CA ILE A 522 -20.31 -7.37 -9.46
C ILE A 522 -21.55 -8.12 -9.04
N VAL A 523 -21.98 -9.03 -9.91
CA VAL A 523 -22.93 -10.08 -9.57
C VAL A 523 -22.30 -10.98 -8.52
N VAL A 524 -22.79 -10.91 -7.29
CA VAL A 524 -22.43 -11.85 -6.23
C VAL A 524 -23.20 -13.14 -6.52
N SER A 525 -22.60 -14.08 -7.24
CA SER A 525 -23.03 -15.48 -7.10
C SER A 525 -22.70 -15.92 -5.68
N ALA A 526 -23.65 -16.55 -5.01
CA ALA A 526 -23.48 -17.08 -3.65
C ALA A 526 -22.23 -17.97 -3.58
N PRO A 527 -21.52 -18.01 -2.43
CA PRO A 527 -20.50 -19.02 -2.22
C PRO A 527 -21.20 -20.39 -2.30
N ASP A 528 -20.90 -21.18 -3.31
CA ASP A 528 -21.00 -22.60 -3.15
C ASP A 528 -19.97 -22.97 -2.08
N ASN A 529 -20.42 -23.67 -1.04
CA ASN A 529 -19.59 -24.06 0.12
C ASN A 529 -18.60 -25.17 -0.22
N THR A 530 -18.00 -25.15 -1.41
CA THR A 530 -17.00 -26.09 -1.90
C THR A 530 -16.08 -25.33 -2.86
N PRO A 531 -14.75 -25.30 -2.61
CA PRO A 531 -13.82 -24.35 -3.23
C PRO A 531 -13.58 -24.73 -4.70
N PRO A 532 -14.33 -24.14 -5.65
CA PRO A 532 -13.71 -23.27 -6.66
C PRO A 532 -14.72 -22.31 -7.35
N ASN A 533 -15.22 -21.22 -6.74
CA ASN A 533 -16.05 -20.22 -7.47
C ASN A 533 -16.12 -18.81 -6.83
N SER A 534 -15.16 -18.43 -5.98
CA SER A 534 -15.10 -17.04 -5.46
C SER A 534 -14.67 -16.06 -6.56
N TYR A 535 -15.36 -14.92 -6.68
CA TYR A 535 -15.10 -13.91 -7.71
C TYR A 535 -13.61 -13.51 -7.77
N HIS A 536 -13.05 -13.55 -8.97
CA HIS A 536 -11.71 -13.09 -9.32
C HIS A 536 -11.71 -12.64 -10.78
N TRP A 537 -10.72 -11.83 -11.17
CA TRP A 537 -10.54 -11.48 -12.58
C TRP A 537 -9.87 -12.61 -13.33
N ARG A 538 -10.44 -13.02 -14.47
CA ARG A 538 -9.84 -14.03 -15.33
C ARG A 538 -10.08 -13.78 -16.81
N GLY A 539 -9.21 -14.37 -17.63
CA GLY A 539 -9.40 -14.52 -19.06
C GLY A 539 -10.40 -15.63 -19.41
N ASN A 540 -10.44 -16.01 -20.68
CA ASN A 540 -11.11 -17.23 -21.15
C ASN A 540 -10.20 -18.03 -22.09
N ALA A 541 -10.68 -19.14 -22.63
CA ALA A 541 -9.88 -19.98 -23.53
C ALA A 541 -9.36 -19.22 -24.77
N ALA A 542 -10.11 -18.23 -25.28
CA ALA A 542 -9.71 -17.42 -26.43
C ALA A 542 -8.77 -16.26 -26.05
N ASN A 543 -8.81 -15.79 -24.81
CA ASN A 543 -8.02 -14.69 -24.28
C ASN A 543 -7.42 -15.11 -22.93
N PRO A 544 -6.43 -16.02 -22.92
CA PRO A 544 -5.84 -16.52 -21.69
C PRO A 544 -4.99 -15.44 -21.01
N ILE A 545 -4.91 -15.51 -19.68
CA ILE A 545 -4.00 -14.70 -18.86
C ILE A 545 -3.06 -15.66 -18.16
N ASP A 546 -1.77 -15.32 -18.12
CA ASP A 546 -0.79 -16.06 -17.32
C ASP A 546 -1.32 -16.25 -15.88
N PRO A 547 -1.31 -17.48 -15.32
CA PRO A 547 -1.93 -17.74 -14.02
C PRO A 547 -1.38 -16.85 -12.89
N PHE A 548 -0.07 -16.59 -12.86
CA PHE A 548 0.54 -15.74 -11.84
C PHE A 548 0.11 -14.28 -12.03
N LYS A 549 0.22 -13.73 -13.24
CA LYS A 549 -0.21 -12.35 -13.54
C LYS A 549 -1.70 -12.15 -13.28
N ARG A 550 -2.54 -13.13 -13.59
CA ARG A 550 -3.98 -13.09 -13.32
C ARG A 550 -4.25 -12.93 -11.82
N ARG A 551 -3.53 -13.65 -10.95
CA ARG A 551 -3.67 -13.55 -9.50
C ARG A 551 -3.28 -12.18 -8.98
N GLU A 552 -2.10 -11.69 -9.39
CA GLU A 552 -1.62 -10.39 -8.95
C GLU A 552 -2.49 -9.24 -9.47
N PHE A 553 -2.94 -9.33 -10.73
CA PHE A 553 -3.87 -8.37 -11.31
C PHE A 553 -5.19 -8.35 -10.54
N SER A 554 -5.78 -9.51 -10.31
CA SER A 554 -7.05 -9.68 -9.60
C SER A 554 -6.95 -9.17 -8.16
N PHE A 555 -5.88 -9.54 -7.44
CA PHE A 555 -5.62 -9.04 -6.08
C PHE A 555 -5.40 -7.52 -6.05
N GLY A 556 -4.84 -6.97 -7.14
CA GLY A 556 -4.66 -5.55 -7.40
C GLY A 556 -5.95 -4.74 -7.57
N THR A 557 -7.10 -5.37 -7.74
CA THR A 557 -8.39 -4.67 -7.90
C THR A 557 -9.19 -4.66 -6.61
N CYS A 558 -10.12 -3.71 -6.48
CA CYS A 558 -11.01 -3.63 -5.32
C CYS A 558 -11.83 -4.91 -5.21
N SER A 559 -12.40 -5.38 -6.31
CA SER A 559 -13.23 -6.57 -6.35
C SER A 559 -12.54 -7.89 -6.08
N GLY A 560 -11.35 -8.12 -6.65
CA GLY A 560 -10.61 -9.35 -6.39
C GLY A 560 -10.14 -9.38 -4.94
N CYS A 561 -9.60 -8.25 -4.44
CA CYS A 561 -9.22 -8.09 -3.03
C CYS A 561 -10.41 -8.31 -2.09
N HIS A 562 -11.57 -7.69 -2.33
CA HIS A 562 -12.75 -7.81 -1.46
C HIS A 562 -13.52 -9.14 -1.63
N LYS A 563 -13.04 -10.07 -2.48
CA LYS A 563 -13.65 -11.38 -2.74
C LYS A 563 -12.62 -12.51 -2.74
N GLY A 564 -12.43 -13.19 -3.87
CA GLY A 564 -11.75 -14.49 -3.92
C GLY A 564 -10.28 -14.45 -3.56
N GLU A 565 -9.57 -13.35 -3.83
CA GLU A 565 -8.13 -13.28 -3.61
C GLU A 565 -7.74 -13.16 -2.13
N THR A 566 -8.69 -12.75 -1.27
CA THR A 566 -8.50 -12.67 0.18
C THR A 566 -9.55 -13.42 0.98
N ARG A 567 -10.42 -14.18 0.30
CA ARG A 567 -11.54 -14.93 0.89
C ARG A 567 -12.38 -14.13 1.88
N ASN A 568 -12.53 -12.85 1.56
CA ASN A 568 -13.37 -11.98 2.32
C ASN A 568 -14.83 -12.15 1.86
N LEU A 569 -15.76 -12.11 2.80
CA LEU A 569 -17.18 -12.07 2.44
C LEU A 569 -17.46 -10.83 1.59
N PHE A 570 -17.02 -9.66 2.08
CA PHE A 570 -17.19 -8.42 1.34
C PHE A 570 -16.37 -7.23 1.88
N THR A 571 -16.56 -6.79 3.13
CA THR A 571 -15.85 -5.59 3.65
C THR A 571 -14.67 -5.95 4.54
N HIS A 572 -13.58 -5.18 4.48
CA HIS A 572 -12.42 -5.34 5.36
C HIS A 572 -12.60 -4.66 6.73
N ILE A 573 -13.54 -3.71 6.81
CA ILE A 573 -14.07 -3.11 8.04
C ILE A 573 -15.58 -3.33 8.02
N ARG A 574 -16.10 -4.07 8.99
CA ARG A 574 -17.52 -4.44 9.05
C ARG A 574 -18.37 -3.35 9.68
N PRO A 575 -19.64 -3.23 9.29
CA PRO A 575 -20.61 -2.48 10.08
C PRO A 575 -20.61 -2.92 11.54
N ARG A 576 -21.02 -2.02 12.43
CA ARG A 576 -21.03 -2.24 13.88
C ARG A 576 -22.35 -1.83 14.50
N ASN A 577 -22.69 -2.50 15.59
CA ASN A 577 -23.72 -2.06 16.53
C ASN A 577 -23.18 -0.94 17.42
N ILE A 578 -24.10 -0.18 18.01
CA ILE A 578 -23.76 0.79 19.07
C ILE A 578 -23.16 0.03 20.26
N GLY A 579 -22.12 0.60 20.87
CA GLY A 579 -21.41 -0.01 22.00
C GLY A 579 -20.39 -1.07 21.60
N SER A 580 -20.22 -1.37 20.30
CA SER A 580 -19.29 -2.39 19.80
C SER A 580 -18.37 -1.82 18.73
N ALA A 581 -17.10 -2.23 18.73
CA ALA A 581 -16.14 -1.89 17.68
C ALA A 581 -16.46 -2.63 16.36
N ALA A 582 -16.12 -2.02 15.22
CA ALA A 582 -16.29 -2.62 13.88
C ALA A 582 -15.37 -3.82 13.64
N GLY A 583 -15.86 -4.99 13.22
CA GLY A 583 -14.98 -6.14 12.95
C GLY A 583 -13.99 -5.89 11.79
N LEU A 584 -12.80 -6.52 11.84
CA LEU A 584 -11.81 -6.53 10.75
C LEU A 584 -11.79 -7.89 10.05
N SER A 585 -11.43 -7.96 8.76
CA SER A 585 -11.29 -9.24 8.05
C SER A 585 -10.01 -10.01 8.42
N GLY A 586 -9.94 -11.30 8.03
CA GLY A 586 -8.72 -12.12 8.15
C GLY A 586 -7.52 -11.47 7.46
N PHE A 587 -7.68 -11.00 6.23
CA PHE A 587 -6.66 -10.20 5.51
C PHE A 587 -6.04 -9.05 6.33
N MET A 588 -6.88 -8.32 7.08
CA MET A 588 -6.44 -7.17 7.86
C MET A 588 -5.67 -7.56 9.12
N THR A 589 -6.09 -8.65 9.76
CA THR A 589 -5.58 -9.06 11.07
C THR A 589 -4.46 -10.09 10.98
N GLY A 590 -4.41 -10.83 9.88
CA GLY A 590 -3.60 -12.03 9.72
C GLY A 590 -4.01 -13.20 10.60
N MET A 591 -5.24 -13.19 11.14
CA MET A 591 -5.78 -14.22 12.02
C MET A 591 -6.92 -14.98 11.33
N GLY A 592 -6.97 -16.30 11.54
CA GLY A 592 -7.96 -17.23 10.99
C GLY A 592 -9.35 -17.16 11.63
N ALA A 593 -10.14 -18.22 11.42
CA ALA A 593 -11.58 -18.28 11.72
C ALA A 593 -11.95 -18.14 13.20
N ASP A 594 -11.05 -18.47 14.13
CA ASP A 594 -11.36 -18.56 15.56
C ASP A 594 -11.57 -17.18 16.24
N ASP A 595 -10.97 -16.12 15.69
CA ASP A 595 -11.19 -14.71 16.13
C ASP A 595 -12.12 -13.93 15.18
N ASN A 596 -12.45 -14.54 14.04
CA ASN A 596 -13.29 -13.97 13.01
C ASN A 596 -14.10 -15.06 12.31
N PRO A 597 -15.35 -15.33 12.72
CA PRO A 597 -16.18 -16.45 12.21
C PRO A 597 -16.57 -16.36 10.71
N SER A 598 -15.93 -15.45 9.95
CA SER A 598 -16.09 -15.26 8.50
C SER A 598 -14.75 -15.12 7.77
N ALA A 599 -13.61 -15.32 8.44
CA ALA A 599 -12.35 -15.60 7.78
C ALA A 599 -12.33 -17.09 7.43
N ALA A 600 -12.55 -17.43 6.15
CA ALA A 600 -12.35 -18.79 5.67
C ALA A 600 -10.85 -19.02 5.49
N ASP A 601 -10.17 -19.34 6.58
CA ASP A 601 -8.76 -19.74 6.57
C ASP A 601 -8.61 -21.11 5.91
N ASP A 602 -7.66 -21.24 5.00
CA ASP A 602 -7.52 -22.42 4.15
C ASP A 602 -6.57 -23.49 4.68
N ASP A 603 -5.75 -23.14 5.66
CA ASP A 603 -4.74 -24.04 6.19
C ASP A 603 -5.20 -24.79 7.46
N ASN A 604 -6.37 -24.41 8.01
CA ASN A 604 -6.94 -24.95 9.26
C ASN A 604 -5.93 -24.95 10.43
N ASP A 605 -4.97 -24.04 10.46
CA ASP A 605 -4.01 -23.94 11.57
C ASP A 605 -4.65 -23.19 12.76
N PRO A 606 -4.93 -23.87 13.89
CA PRO A 606 -5.59 -23.26 15.06
C PRO A 606 -4.71 -22.23 15.79
N ILE A 607 -3.44 -22.07 15.40
CA ILE A 607 -2.47 -21.16 16.03
C ILE A 607 -1.75 -20.29 14.96
N GLY A 608 -2.06 -20.50 13.68
CA GLY A 608 -1.29 -20.04 12.53
C GLY A 608 -1.78 -18.76 11.87
N ASP A 609 -1.06 -18.32 10.87
CA ASP A 609 -1.30 -17.05 10.18
C ASP A 609 -2.41 -17.22 9.12
N PHE A 610 -3.09 -16.15 8.70
CA PHE A 610 -4.15 -16.24 7.70
C PHE A 610 -3.62 -16.55 6.28
N PHE A 611 -4.03 -17.70 5.69
CA PHE A 611 -3.67 -18.10 4.33
C PHE A 611 -4.87 -18.31 3.41
N VAL A 612 -4.66 -18.04 2.12
CA VAL A 612 -5.70 -18.12 1.08
C VAL A 612 -5.18 -18.88 -0.14
N ASN A 613 -5.95 -19.90 -0.53
CA ASN A 613 -5.84 -20.62 -1.79
C ASN A 613 -6.15 -19.68 -2.96
N ASP A 614 -5.46 -19.91 -4.09
CA ASP A 614 -5.79 -19.21 -5.33
C ASP A 614 -7.23 -19.56 -5.77
N PRO A 615 -8.11 -18.56 -6.02
CA PRO A 615 -9.47 -18.83 -6.50
C PRO A 615 -9.52 -19.27 -7.98
N GLY A 616 -8.41 -19.17 -8.70
CA GLY A 616 -8.31 -19.60 -10.10
C GLY A 616 -8.23 -21.13 -10.27
N PRO A 617 -8.46 -21.64 -11.49
CA PRO A 617 -8.43 -23.09 -11.78
C PRO A 617 -7.02 -23.70 -11.79
N SER A 618 -5.97 -22.87 -11.73
CA SER A 618 -4.57 -23.33 -11.72
C SER A 618 -4.06 -23.44 -10.28
N PRO A 619 -3.41 -24.54 -9.88
CA PRO A 619 -2.87 -24.68 -8.54
C PRO A 619 -1.63 -23.77 -8.38
N LEU A 620 -1.83 -22.57 -7.84
CA LEU A 620 -0.75 -21.73 -7.34
C LEU A 620 -0.56 -21.93 -5.83
N PRO A 621 0.65 -21.70 -5.29
CA PRO A 621 0.89 -21.76 -3.85
C PRO A 621 -0.06 -20.85 -3.07
N GLN A 622 -0.43 -21.23 -1.84
CA GLN A 622 -1.20 -20.37 -0.94
C GLN A 622 -0.47 -19.05 -0.68
N LYS A 623 -1.23 -17.98 -0.42
CA LYS A 623 -0.69 -16.70 0.01
C LYS A 623 -1.12 -16.39 1.42
N GLY A 624 -0.16 -15.98 2.26
CA GLY A 624 -0.45 -15.44 3.57
C GLY A 624 -0.71 -13.94 3.51
N PHE A 625 -1.55 -13.43 4.41
CA PHE A 625 -1.77 -11.99 4.56
C PHE A 625 -1.75 -11.55 6.01
N ASN A 626 -1.21 -10.36 6.26
CA ASN A 626 -1.36 -9.65 7.52
C ASN A 626 -1.13 -8.15 7.27
N GLU A 627 -2.18 -7.48 6.82
CA GLU A 627 -2.08 -6.08 6.40
C GLU A 627 -1.70 -5.16 7.57
N ALA A 628 -2.19 -5.43 8.78
CA ALA A 628 -1.83 -4.64 9.95
C ALA A 628 -0.32 -4.74 10.26
N PHE A 629 0.27 -5.93 10.15
CA PHE A 629 1.71 -6.11 10.34
C PHE A 629 2.52 -5.40 9.25
N PHE A 630 2.13 -5.55 7.98
CA PHE A 630 2.77 -4.84 6.87
C PHE A 630 2.77 -3.32 7.10
N ARG A 631 1.60 -2.76 7.44
CA ARG A 631 1.43 -1.32 7.68
C ARG A 631 2.14 -0.84 8.95
N GLY A 632 2.13 -1.64 10.02
CA GLY A 632 2.86 -1.36 11.25
C GLY A 632 4.37 -1.29 11.02
N SER A 633 4.92 -2.24 10.27
CA SER A 633 6.33 -2.25 9.87
C SER A 633 6.67 -1.03 9.00
N SER A 634 5.77 -0.64 8.09
CA SER A 634 5.95 0.55 7.26
C SER A 634 5.93 1.86 8.07
N LEU A 635 5.10 1.95 9.11
CA LEU A 635 5.07 3.10 10.04
C LEU A 635 6.33 3.14 10.91
N GLU A 636 6.76 2.00 11.46
CA GLU A 636 8.02 1.90 12.18
C GLU A 636 9.20 2.38 11.31
N ASN A 637 9.27 1.92 10.07
CA ASN A 637 10.30 2.34 9.14
C ASN A 637 10.27 3.85 8.87
N LEU A 638 9.10 4.48 8.82
CA LEU A 638 9.00 5.94 8.71
C LEU A 638 9.67 6.63 9.92
N VAL A 639 9.39 6.11 11.11
CA VAL A 639 9.77 6.75 12.36
C VAL A 639 11.25 6.53 12.68
N PHE A 640 11.75 5.30 12.57
CA PHE A 640 13.09 4.94 13.06
C PHE A 640 14.13 4.78 11.96
N HIS A 641 13.72 4.43 10.73
CA HIS A 641 14.64 4.02 9.66
C HIS A 641 14.63 4.95 8.44
N SER A 642 13.70 5.89 8.37
CA SER A 642 13.48 6.70 7.18
C SER A 642 14.60 7.73 6.97
N PRO A 643 14.97 8.01 5.71
CA PRO A 643 15.89 9.07 5.27
C PRO A 643 15.40 10.51 5.55
N CYS A 644 14.73 10.77 6.66
CA CYS A 644 14.15 12.09 6.92
C CYS A 644 14.98 12.95 7.89
N LEU A 645 15.99 12.40 8.56
CA LEU A 645 16.86 13.13 9.49
C LEU A 645 18.25 12.49 9.64
N ARG A 646 19.26 13.35 9.80
CA ARG A 646 20.59 13.00 10.27
C ARG A 646 20.56 12.87 11.80
N LEU A 647 20.34 11.66 12.34
CA LEU A 647 20.54 11.47 13.78
C LEU A 647 22.05 11.48 14.08
N PRO A 648 22.53 12.22 15.09
CA PRO A 648 23.96 12.39 15.32
C PRO A 648 24.70 11.10 15.77
N ASN A 649 24.00 10.04 16.21
CA ASN A 649 24.62 8.90 16.91
C ASN A 649 24.15 7.49 16.46
N PHE A 650 23.94 7.23 15.16
CA PHE A 650 23.59 5.88 14.67
C PHE A 650 24.22 5.57 13.29
N PRO A 651 24.32 4.29 12.86
CA PRO A 651 24.65 3.86 11.48
C PRO A 651 23.65 4.30 10.39
N ASN A 652 23.30 5.58 10.38
CA ASN A 652 22.14 6.13 9.65
C ASN A 652 22.27 6.05 8.14
N GLN A 653 23.49 6.13 7.58
CA GLN A 653 23.66 6.14 6.13
C GLN A 653 23.34 4.78 5.51
N LEU A 654 23.83 3.71 6.12
CA LEU A 654 23.55 2.34 5.69
C LEU A 654 22.07 1.98 5.84
N LEU A 655 21.47 2.36 6.98
CA LEU A 655 20.06 2.08 7.25
C LEU A 655 19.14 2.85 6.30
N ALA A 656 19.38 4.15 6.12
CA ALA A 656 18.59 5.00 5.26
C ALA A 656 18.70 4.58 3.78
N LEU A 657 19.90 4.25 3.29
CA LEU A 657 20.07 3.77 1.92
C LEU A 657 19.37 2.42 1.68
N ASN A 658 19.43 1.50 2.65
CA ASN A 658 18.71 0.23 2.54
C ASN A 658 17.19 0.46 2.49
N GLU A 659 16.63 1.34 3.34
CA GLU A 659 15.21 1.71 3.26
C GLU A 659 14.88 2.37 1.91
N VAL A 660 15.67 3.34 1.43
CA VAL A 660 15.45 3.98 0.12
C VAL A 660 15.46 2.96 -1.01
N LEU A 661 16.40 2.02 -1.03
CA LEU A 661 16.54 1.03 -2.10
C LEU A 661 15.42 -0.03 -2.07
N ARG A 662 14.92 -0.39 -0.88
CA ARG A 662 13.90 -1.44 -0.71
C ARG A 662 12.47 -0.92 -0.65
N ARG A 663 12.25 0.33 -0.23
CA ARG A 663 10.93 0.91 -0.06
C ARG A 663 10.18 0.97 -1.39
N ARG A 664 9.05 0.25 -1.43
CA ARG A 664 8.05 0.31 -2.51
C ARG A 664 6.77 0.91 -1.94
N PRO A 665 6.36 2.11 -2.39
CA PRO A 665 5.03 2.61 -2.10
C PRO A 665 3.96 1.62 -2.57
N LEU A 666 2.88 1.51 -1.81
CA LEU A 666 1.71 0.78 -2.29
C LEU A 666 0.97 1.64 -3.32
N ASN A 667 0.54 1.00 -4.41
CA ASN A 667 -0.18 1.67 -5.48
C ASN A 667 -1.69 1.44 -5.44
N MET A 668 -2.16 0.53 -4.56
CA MET A 668 -3.60 0.33 -4.34
C MET A 668 -4.13 1.38 -3.35
N PRO A 669 -4.99 2.30 -3.80
CA PRO A 669 -5.50 3.37 -2.97
C PRO A 669 -6.66 2.90 -2.07
N HIS A 670 -7.14 1.65 -2.12
CA HIS A 670 -8.20 1.18 -1.22
C HIS A 670 -7.65 0.45 0.00
#